data_AF-A0ABD0RD42-F1
#
_entry.id   AF-A0ABD0RD42-F1
#
_cell.length_a   1.000
_cell.length_b   1.000
_cell.length_c   1.000
_cell.angle_alpha   90.00
_cell.angle_beta   90.00
_cell.angle_gamma   90.00
#
_symmetry.space_group_name_H-M   'P 1'
#
loop_
_entity.id
_entity.type
_entity.pdbx_description
1 polymer ?
#
loop_
_entity_poly.entity_id
_entity_poly.type
_entity_poly.pdbx_seq_one_letter_code
_entity_poly.pdbx_strand_id
1 'polypeptide(L)'
;MEHLASDDEPPVVRREENKRRRRKMKAFTSTSAVSTDHIAVEFVLPTTNKNSKNPDTLHLDVTGNWTVEQVKVQIWHRAVTTKLCPEFYQKYSPDHCMLLYQKKGNWYEIYDKQQVFQTLDCIRYWKALRKEVGKIHLVVRPQPTEDSLQYQRFLNHLIGYDVTDVSNVHDDELEFTRRKLLTPRKIELSDRDPKLYSMDPWMTTKPLPEYLLSKISNNHILVVIHKDTTSQTIKVSIDDTPVQVLQCFFTKITKKRAILGISEDVSESDFVLRVCGREEYLYGNYAIKDFHWIRQCLKNGEEIHLVLEHPPDPEQDVVQKEDWSQVDDCTGVAGTHEQLTITEKDHEKVFTISLWDCNRKFRVKILGIDIPLLPRNSDLIVFVEASIFHGQQLLAQERTTSKPFTEEVLWNTWLEFNIKIKDLPKGTRLSLQVLCGKAQTQTSKESECKNKSRLLYYVNLLLVDHRSLLRQGEFILHMWKMPEKSEDNSSVNADKLTSATNPDKNSSMAVAILLDKYCYPVALPKSKDSPDSEMEGERGQREMPNHLRKQFEQIIATDPLHPLSSEDKELLWHFRQECMKDPKAYPKFLSSVKWGKQEAVAITHCLLERCTIWDRSSLDVGLALQLLDCHFSDENVRTMAVRKLETLEDDDVLRYLLQLVQ
;
A
#
# COMPACT_ATOMS: atom_id res chain seq x y z
N MET A 1 24.13 26.01 35.39
CA MET A 1 23.29 27.17 35.73
C MET A 1 22.83 27.78 34.43
N GLU A 2 21.62 27.45 34.00
CA GLU A 2 20.59 28.40 33.60
C GLU A 2 19.28 27.63 33.43
N HIS A 3 18.23 28.20 34.01
CA HIS A 3 16.99 27.56 34.41
C HIS A 3 16.04 27.31 33.23
N LEU A 4 15.49 26.09 33.13
CA LEU A 4 14.24 25.84 32.41
C LEU A 4 13.14 25.63 33.45
N ALA A 5 12.19 26.57 33.44
CA ALA A 5 11.03 26.57 34.31
C ALA A 5 10.08 25.42 33.94
N SER A 6 9.67 24.67 34.96
CA SER A 6 8.61 23.67 34.92
C SER A 6 7.25 24.36 34.97
N ASP A 7 6.35 24.00 34.05
CA ASP A 7 4.91 24.13 34.26
C ASP A 7 4.37 22.72 34.52
N ASP A 8 3.95 22.49 35.77
CA ASP A 8 3.22 21.33 36.26
C ASP A 8 1.74 21.44 35.89
N GLU A 9 1.15 20.39 35.31
CA GLU A 9 -0.27 20.01 35.47
C GLU A 9 -0.44 18.48 35.20
N PRO A 10 -1.50 17.83 35.72
CA PRO A 10 -1.42 16.65 36.61
C PRO A 10 -1.57 15.26 35.91
N PRO A 11 -1.50 14.11 36.63
CA PRO A 11 -1.29 12.81 36.01
C PRO A 11 -2.56 12.13 35.47
N VAL A 12 -2.37 11.47 34.32
CA VAL A 12 -2.98 10.24 33.78
C VAL A 12 -4.36 9.80 34.34
N VAL A 13 -5.37 9.83 33.46
CA VAL A 13 -6.56 8.97 33.55
C VAL A 13 -6.49 7.89 32.47
N ARG A 14 -6.75 6.63 32.88
CA ARG A 14 -6.63 5.40 32.08
C ARG A 14 -7.68 5.30 30.95
N ARG A 15 -7.23 4.64 29.87
CA ARG A 15 -7.96 4.24 28.65
C ARG A 15 -9.34 3.61 28.90
N GLU A 16 -10.33 4.06 28.13
CA GLU A 16 -11.41 3.21 27.60
C GLU A 16 -11.22 3.02 26.09
N GLU A 17 -11.72 1.90 25.58
CA GLU A 17 -11.58 1.34 24.22
C GLU A 17 -11.85 2.35 23.09
N ASN A 18 -10.79 2.98 22.58
CA ASN A 18 -10.86 3.72 21.33
C ASN A 18 -10.60 2.77 20.16
N LYS A 19 -11.69 2.31 19.53
CA LYS A 19 -11.68 1.85 18.14
C LYS A 19 -10.81 2.81 17.32
N ARG A 20 -9.70 2.31 16.77
CA ARG A 20 -8.78 3.03 15.87
C ARG A 20 -9.53 3.50 14.62
N ARG A 21 -10.31 4.59 14.74
CA ARG A 21 -10.81 5.34 13.59
C ARG A 21 -9.64 6.15 13.08
N ARG A 22 -8.94 5.66 12.06
CA ARG A 22 -8.29 6.56 11.09
C ARG A 22 -9.35 7.56 10.67
N ARG A 23 -9.25 8.79 11.16
CA ARG A 23 -10.18 9.86 10.79
C ARG A 23 -10.15 9.93 9.27
N LYS A 24 -11.32 9.76 8.61
CA LYS A 24 -11.51 10.25 7.25
C LYS A 24 -10.93 11.66 7.24
N MET A 25 -9.89 11.91 6.46
CA MET A 25 -9.64 13.26 6.00
C MET A 25 -10.91 13.64 5.22
N LYS A 26 -11.86 14.27 5.90
CA LYS A 26 -12.97 14.93 5.22
C LYS A 26 -12.31 15.92 4.27
N ALA A 27 -12.65 15.84 2.98
CA ALA A 27 -12.40 16.93 2.06
C ALA A 27 -13.06 18.18 2.66
N PHE A 28 -12.24 19.11 3.12
CA PHE A 28 -12.73 20.45 3.38
C PHE A 28 -12.88 21.09 2.00
N THR A 29 -14.12 21.27 1.58
CA THR A 29 -14.48 22.07 0.41
C THR A 29 -13.97 23.49 0.63
N SER A 30 -12.90 23.86 -0.07
CA SER A 30 -12.47 25.25 -0.17
C SER A 30 -13.38 25.96 -1.17
N THR A 31 -14.36 26.68 -0.67
CA THR A 31 -15.04 27.73 -1.44
C THR A 31 -14.13 28.94 -1.53
N SER A 32 -13.30 29.00 -2.58
CA SER A 32 -12.69 30.26 -3.03
C SER A 32 -12.09 30.05 -4.42
N ALA A 33 -12.41 30.98 -5.33
CA ALA A 33 -11.94 31.03 -6.71
C ALA A 33 -10.41 30.90 -6.83
N VAL A 34 -9.98 30.21 -7.88
CA VAL A 34 -8.61 29.78 -8.15
C VAL A 34 -7.72 30.97 -8.52
N SER A 35 -6.92 31.45 -7.58
CA SER A 35 -5.67 32.16 -7.86
C SER A 35 -4.52 31.16 -7.91
N THR A 36 -3.53 31.39 -8.77
CA THR A 36 -2.20 30.79 -8.61
C THR A 36 -1.63 31.26 -7.28
N ASP A 37 -1.87 30.50 -6.21
CA ASP A 37 -1.43 30.85 -4.86
C ASP A 37 0.09 30.96 -4.85
N HIS A 38 0.58 32.18 -4.67
CA HIS A 38 1.96 32.43 -4.27
C HIS A 38 2.07 32.09 -2.79
N ILE A 39 2.98 31.18 -2.46
CA ILE A 39 3.22 30.68 -1.12
C ILE A 39 4.52 31.30 -0.63
N ALA A 40 4.42 32.22 0.33
CA ALA A 40 5.58 32.82 0.98
C ALA A 40 6.23 31.81 1.93
N VAL A 41 7.50 31.48 1.68
CA VAL A 41 8.26 30.53 2.50
C VAL A 41 9.61 31.12 2.90
N GLU A 42 9.92 31.00 4.19
CA GLU A 42 11.25 31.22 4.75
C GLU A 42 12.06 29.91 4.69
N PHE A 43 13.14 29.91 3.93
CA PHE A 43 14.10 28.81 3.82
C PHE A 43 15.30 29.08 4.72
N VAL A 44 15.52 28.20 5.69
CA VAL A 44 16.71 28.19 6.54
C VAL A 44 17.78 27.36 5.86
N LEU A 45 18.92 27.95 5.57
CA LEU A 45 20.04 27.31 4.89
C LEU A 45 20.96 26.58 5.88
N PRO A 46 21.76 25.60 5.41
CA PRO A 46 22.70 24.87 6.26
C PRO A 46 23.92 25.71 6.65
N THR A 47 24.09 26.90 6.07
CA THR A 47 25.20 27.82 6.32
C THR A 47 24.82 28.81 7.41
N THR A 48 25.79 29.22 8.21
CA THR A 48 25.62 30.25 9.24
C THR A 48 26.24 31.55 8.81
N ASN A 49 25.57 32.66 9.10
CA ASN A 49 26.09 33.98 8.82
C ASN A 49 27.39 34.21 9.61
N LYS A 50 28.47 34.60 8.91
CA LYS A 50 29.80 34.85 9.50
C LYS A 50 29.77 35.88 10.63
N ASN A 51 28.77 36.79 10.66
CA ASN A 51 28.70 37.89 11.61
C ASN A 51 27.79 37.64 12.83
N SER A 52 26.79 36.75 12.74
CA SER A 52 25.75 36.61 13.79
C SER A 52 25.60 35.20 14.36
N LYS A 53 26.33 34.18 13.85
CA LYS A 53 26.18 32.75 14.19
C LYS A 53 24.77 32.17 14.01
N ASN A 54 23.81 32.97 13.53
CA ASN A 54 22.47 32.51 13.17
C ASN A 54 22.51 31.84 11.79
N PRO A 55 21.62 30.87 11.52
CA PRO A 55 21.53 30.26 10.21
C PRO A 55 21.09 31.29 9.16
N ASP A 56 21.66 31.21 7.97
CA ASP A 56 21.28 32.08 6.85
C ASP A 56 19.83 31.76 6.45
N THR A 57 19.01 32.79 6.20
CA THR A 57 17.61 32.61 5.77
C THR A 57 17.34 33.31 4.44
N LEU A 58 16.53 32.67 3.61
CA LEU A 58 16.07 33.19 2.32
C LEU A 58 14.55 33.20 2.28
N HIS A 59 13.97 34.33 1.89
CA HIS A 59 12.53 34.45 1.65
C HIS A 59 12.27 34.26 0.15
N LEU A 60 11.35 33.34 -0.18
CA LEU A 60 10.99 33.05 -1.57
C LEU A 60 9.48 32.83 -1.68
N ASP A 61 8.87 33.58 -2.59
CA ASP A 61 7.48 33.37 -3.00
C ASP A 61 7.45 32.26 -4.04
N VAL A 62 7.03 31.07 -3.60
CA VAL A 62 6.91 29.87 -4.44
C VAL A 62 5.55 29.88 -5.12
N THR A 63 5.50 29.71 -6.43
CA THR A 63 4.23 29.43 -7.12
C THR A 63 3.77 28.02 -6.80
N GLY A 64 2.51 27.84 -6.41
CA GLY A 64 2.01 26.54 -5.91
C GLY A 64 2.18 25.34 -6.85
N ASN A 65 2.29 25.55 -8.16
CA ASN A 65 2.43 24.50 -9.18
C ASN A 65 3.89 24.10 -9.51
N TRP A 66 4.89 24.69 -8.85
CA TRP A 66 6.28 24.23 -8.97
C TRP A 66 6.47 22.85 -8.33
N THR A 67 7.40 22.07 -8.86
CA THR A 67 7.85 20.84 -8.20
C THR A 67 8.83 21.17 -7.07
N VAL A 68 8.95 20.25 -6.11
CA VAL A 68 9.95 20.36 -5.03
C VAL A 68 11.37 20.51 -5.59
N GLU A 69 11.70 19.79 -6.67
CA GLU A 69 12.99 19.90 -7.35
C GLU A 69 13.23 21.31 -7.89
N GLN A 70 12.24 21.91 -8.55
CA GLN A 70 12.34 23.26 -9.07
C GLN A 70 12.55 24.29 -7.95
N VAL A 71 11.78 24.18 -6.86
CA VAL A 71 11.94 25.02 -5.67
C VAL A 71 13.37 24.89 -5.13
N LYS A 72 13.88 23.66 -5.02
CA LYS A 72 15.24 23.38 -4.54
C LYS A 72 16.31 24.00 -5.43
N VAL A 73 16.19 23.90 -6.75
CA VAL A 73 17.11 24.53 -7.72
C VAL A 73 17.07 26.06 -7.60
N GLN A 74 15.88 26.64 -7.44
CA GLN A 74 15.71 28.10 -7.29
C GLN A 74 16.32 28.62 -5.98
N ILE A 75 16.14 27.90 -4.87
CA ILE A 75 16.80 28.21 -3.59
C ILE A 75 18.32 28.19 -3.77
N TRP A 76 18.84 27.14 -4.42
CA TRP A 76 20.27 26.98 -4.66
C TRP A 76 20.83 28.13 -5.51
N HIS A 77 20.15 28.45 -6.62
CA HIS A 77 20.52 29.56 -7.50
C HIS A 77 20.54 30.91 -6.77
N ARG A 78 19.53 31.21 -5.94
CA ARG A 78 19.49 32.44 -5.14
C ARG A 78 20.57 32.48 -4.07
N ALA A 79 20.89 31.36 -3.42
CA ALA A 79 21.96 31.29 -2.44
C ALA A 79 23.33 31.59 -3.06
N VAL A 80 23.61 31.00 -4.24
CA VAL A 80 24.84 31.24 -5.01
C VAL A 80 24.91 32.70 -5.49
N THR A 81 23.82 33.24 -6.04
CA THR A 81 23.78 34.63 -6.56
C THR A 81 24.00 35.66 -5.46
N THR A 82 23.43 35.41 -4.27
CA THR A 82 23.59 36.25 -3.07
C THR A 82 24.95 36.06 -2.39
N LYS A 83 25.81 35.14 -2.90
CA LYS A 83 27.13 34.80 -2.34
C LYS A 83 27.09 34.38 -0.87
N LEU A 84 26.03 33.69 -0.46
CA LEU A 84 25.94 33.09 0.87
C LEU A 84 26.93 31.92 0.94
N CYS A 85 27.92 32.00 1.83
CA CYS A 85 28.98 31.00 2.06
C CYS A 85 29.42 30.21 0.80
N PRO A 86 30.16 30.84 -0.14
CA PRO A 86 30.49 30.24 -1.44
C PRO A 86 31.21 28.89 -1.37
N GLU A 87 32.02 28.68 -0.32
CA GLU A 87 32.77 27.45 -0.07
C GLU A 87 31.84 26.23 0.07
N PHE A 88 30.68 26.39 0.70
CA PHE A 88 29.70 25.30 0.87
C PHE A 88 29.05 24.92 -0.46
N TYR A 89 28.59 25.91 -1.22
CA TYR A 89 27.86 25.71 -2.49
C TYR A 89 28.77 25.30 -3.65
N GLN A 90 30.09 25.46 -3.52
CA GLN A 90 31.08 24.87 -4.44
C GLN A 90 31.37 23.40 -4.12
N LYS A 91 31.27 23.00 -2.85
CA LYS A 91 31.60 21.64 -2.38
C LYS A 91 30.44 20.66 -2.56
N TYR A 92 29.21 21.11 -2.34
CA TYR A 92 28.02 20.26 -2.41
C TYR A 92 27.17 20.58 -3.64
N SER A 93 26.33 19.64 -4.04
CA SER A 93 25.27 19.85 -5.03
C SER A 93 23.90 19.88 -4.34
N PRO A 94 22.84 20.39 -5.00
CA PRO A 94 21.49 20.33 -4.44
C PRO A 94 21.10 18.94 -3.93
N ASP A 95 21.48 17.87 -4.63
CA ASP A 95 21.12 16.49 -4.25
C ASP A 95 21.69 16.03 -2.89
N HIS A 96 22.77 16.66 -2.42
CA HIS A 96 23.35 16.37 -1.11
C HIS A 96 22.54 16.96 0.05
N CYS A 97 21.54 17.80 -0.22
CA CYS A 97 20.69 18.40 0.80
C CYS A 97 19.26 17.84 0.77
N MET A 98 18.58 17.90 1.90
CA MET A 98 17.16 17.55 2.09
C MET A 98 16.39 18.79 2.55
N LEU A 99 15.09 18.81 2.26
CA LEU A 99 14.18 19.84 2.76
C LEU A 99 13.38 19.24 3.92
N LEU A 100 13.47 19.87 5.08
CA LEU A 100 12.78 19.45 6.31
C LEU A 100 11.83 20.54 6.80
N TYR A 101 10.70 20.17 7.38
CA TYR A 101 9.82 21.09 8.09
C TYR A 101 9.40 20.49 9.43
N GLN A 102 8.94 21.34 10.35
CA GLN A 102 8.49 20.92 11.66
C GLN A 102 6.96 20.96 11.74
N LYS A 103 6.36 19.87 12.25
CA LYS A 103 4.92 19.75 12.50
C LYS A 103 4.70 19.05 13.84
N LYS A 104 4.02 19.72 14.77
CA LYS A 104 3.74 19.22 16.13
C LYS A 104 4.99 18.70 16.88
N GLY A 105 6.11 19.42 16.76
CA GLY A 105 7.37 19.04 17.40
C GLY A 105 8.24 18.04 16.62
N ASN A 106 7.68 17.31 15.65
CA ASN A 106 8.41 16.32 14.85
C ASN A 106 8.94 16.90 13.54
N TRP A 107 10.06 16.34 13.07
CA TRP A 107 10.69 16.70 11.79
C TRP A 107 10.21 15.79 10.66
N TYR A 108 9.75 16.43 9.59
CA TYR A 108 9.29 15.77 8.37
C TYR A 108 10.12 16.20 7.17
N GLU A 109 10.48 15.24 6.35
CA GLU A 109 11.20 15.42 5.10
C GLU A 109 10.24 15.52 3.92
N ILE A 110 10.49 16.52 3.09
CA ILE A 110 9.88 16.66 1.78
C ILE A 110 10.71 15.82 0.81
N TYR A 111 10.31 14.56 0.67
CA TYR A 111 11.09 13.53 -0.01
C TYR A 111 10.87 13.51 -1.54
N ASP A 112 9.62 13.60 -1.99
CA ASP A 112 9.27 13.49 -3.40
C ASP A 112 9.67 14.75 -4.19
N LYS A 113 10.69 14.60 -5.04
CA LYS A 113 11.22 15.67 -5.88
C LYS A 113 10.21 16.19 -6.91
N GLN A 114 9.31 15.32 -7.40
CA GLN A 114 8.35 15.65 -8.44
C GLN A 114 7.00 16.11 -7.88
N GLN A 115 6.82 16.04 -6.55
CA GLN A 115 5.59 16.51 -5.92
C GLN A 115 5.38 18.00 -6.15
N VAL A 116 4.14 18.37 -6.44
CA VAL A 116 3.72 19.76 -6.62
C VAL A 116 3.66 20.47 -5.26
N PHE A 117 4.32 21.61 -5.14
CA PHE A 117 4.61 22.25 -3.85
C PHE A 117 3.38 22.60 -3.02
N GLN A 118 2.28 23.06 -3.64
CA GLN A 118 1.03 23.34 -2.92
C GLN A 118 0.33 22.10 -2.34
N THR A 119 0.70 20.90 -2.78
CA THR A 119 0.10 19.64 -2.32
C THR A 119 0.76 19.08 -1.07
N LEU A 120 1.91 19.63 -0.67
CA LEU A 120 2.65 19.24 0.53
C LEU A 120 1.78 19.40 1.78
N ASP A 121 1.93 18.49 2.75
CA ASP A 121 1.19 18.54 4.00
C ASP A 121 1.59 19.78 4.83
N CYS A 122 2.84 20.22 4.76
CA CYS A 122 3.30 21.44 5.43
C CYS A 122 2.48 22.67 5.02
N ILE A 123 2.16 22.83 3.73
CA ILE A 123 1.34 23.93 3.23
C ILE A 123 -0.08 23.84 3.76
N ARG A 124 -0.70 22.65 3.70
CA ARG A 124 -2.05 22.42 4.23
C ARG A 124 -2.11 22.69 5.72
N TYR A 125 -1.09 22.26 6.46
CA TYR A 125 -0.97 22.47 7.89
C TYR A 125 -0.85 23.97 8.23
N TRP A 126 -0.04 24.73 7.51
CA TRP A 126 0.09 26.18 7.71
C TRP A 126 -1.19 26.94 7.34
N LYS A 127 -1.86 26.57 6.24
CA LYS A 127 -3.18 27.11 5.86
C LYS A 127 -4.21 26.87 6.98
N ALA A 128 -4.25 25.66 7.55
CA ALA A 128 -5.14 25.34 8.67
C ALA A 128 -4.84 26.14 9.95
N LEU A 129 -3.57 26.47 10.18
CA LEU A 129 -3.12 27.31 11.30
C LEU A 129 -3.20 28.83 11.02
N ARG A 130 -3.64 29.24 9.81
CA ARG A 130 -3.61 30.64 9.34
C ARG A 130 -2.24 31.30 9.47
N LYS A 131 -1.17 30.52 9.24
CA LYS A 131 0.20 31.04 9.22
C LYS A 131 0.52 31.60 7.84
N GLU A 132 0.89 32.87 7.76
CA GLU A 132 1.18 33.55 6.49
C GLU A 132 2.52 33.12 5.87
N VAL A 133 3.53 32.82 6.69
CA VAL A 133 4.87 32.42 6.22
C VAL A 133 5.25 31.04 6.77
N GLY A 134 5.47 30.11 5.84
CA GLY A 134 5.98 28.78 6.10
C GLY A 134 7.48 28.79 6.43
N LYS A 135 7.97 27.79 7.17
CA LYS A 135 9.41 27.65 7.45
C LYS A 135 9.91 26.27 7.04
N ILE A 136 10.91 26.22 6.16
CA ILE A 136 11.54 25.00 5.65
C ILE A 136 13.04 25.08 5.87
N HIS A 137 13.66 23.99 6.31
CA HIS A 137 15.08 23.88 6.57
C HIS A 137 15.76 23.05 5.48
N LEU A 138 16.80 23.60 4.87
CA LEU A 138 17.70 22.89 3.97
C LEU A 138 18.84 22.30 4.80
N VAL A 139 18.92 20.98 4.89
CA VAL A 139 19.88 20.26 5.74
C VAL A 139 20.72 19.30 4.90
N VAL A 140 22.00 19.15 5.21
CA VAL A 140 22.88 18.18 4.52
C VAL A 140 22.46 16.75 4.88
N ARG A 141 22.40 15.87 3.87
CA ARG A 141 22.14 14.44 4.08
C ARG A 141 23.22 13.85 4.99
N PRO A 142 22.85 13.21 6.12
CA PRO A 142 23.82 12.53 6.96
C PRO A 142 24.43 11.36 6.18
N GLN A 143 25.74 11.14 6.34
CA GLN A 143 26.39 9.95 5.82
C GLN A 143 26.07 8.74 6.71
N PRO A 144 25.87 7.54 6.12
CA PRO A 144 25.61 6.34 6.92
C PRO A 144 26.80 6.03 7.82
N THR A 145 26.52 5.73 9.09
CA THR A 145 27.53 5.29 10.06
C THR A 145 27.96 3.85 9.80
N GLU A 146 29.13 3.44 10.30
CA GLU A 146 29.60 2.06 10.18
C GLU A 146 28.64 1.06 10.83
N ASP A 147 28.09 1.40 11.99
CA ASP A 147 27.07 0.59 12.68
C ASP A 147 25.80 0.42 11.82
N SER A 148 25.35 1.48 11.15
CA SER A 148 24.20 1.41 10.24
C SER A 148 24.46 0.48 9.06
N LEU A 149 25.68 0.49 8.52
CA LEU A 149 26.08 -0.41 7.44
C LEU A 149 26.17 -1.87 7.91
N GLN A 150 26.70 -2.12 9.10
CA GLN A 150 26.74 -3.47 9.69
C GLN A 150 25.33 -4.01 9.95
N TYR A 151 24.44 -3.18 10.49
CA TYR A 151 23.04 -3.54 10.70
C TYR A 151 22.33 -3.84 9.37
N GLN A 152 22.55 -3.03 8.33
CA GLN A 152 21.99 -3.29 7.00
C GLN A 152 22.50 -4.61 6.40
N ARG A 153 23.77 -4.99 6.61
CA ARG A 153 24.30 -6.29 6.19
C ARG A 153 23.61 -7.45 6.92
N PHE A 154 23.36 -7.30 8.21
CA PHE A 154 22.63 -8.28 9.00
C PHE A 154 21.18 -8.45 8.50
N LEU A 155 20.49 -7.34 8.23
CA LEU A 155 19.14 -7.38 7.63
C LEU A 155 19.14 -8.07 6.27
N ASN A 156 20.09 -7.75 5.39
CA ASN A 156 20.22 -8.39 4.08
C ASN A 156 20.44 -9.91 4.21
N HIS A 157 21.20 -10.35 5.22
CA HIS A 157 21.39 -11.77 5.51
C HIS A 157 20.09 -12.45 5.94
N LEU A 158 19.31 -11.84 6.84
CA LEU A 158 18.02 -12.37 7.29
C LEU A 158 16.98 -12.44 6.16
N ILE A 159 16.95 -11.43 5.29
CA ILE A 159 16.05 -11.38 4.14
C ILE A 159 16.50 -12.38 3.06
N GLY A 160 17.81 -12.67 2.98
CA GLY A 160 18.41 -13.49 1.93
C GLY A 160 18.61 -12.74 0.60
N TYR A 161 18.41 -11.42 0.58
CA TYR A 161 18.57 -10.55 -0.59
C TYR A 161 19.01 -9.14 -0.16
N ASP A 162 19.83 -8.50 -1.00
CA ASP A 162 20.23 -7.11 -0.77
C ASP A 162 19.15 -6.14 -1.25
N VAL A 163 18.32 -5.71 -0.31
CA VAL A 163 17.24 -4.74 -0.56
C VAL A 163 17.73 -3.30 -0.81
N THR A 164 19.05 -3.08 -0.90
CA THR A 164 19.63 -1.80 -1.34
C THR A 164 20.09 -1.83 -2.79
N ASP A 165 20.04 -3.00 -3.45
CA ASP A 165 20.34 -3.12 -4.86
C ASP A 165 19.20 -2.58 -5.73
N VAL A 166 19.34 -1.32 -6.14
CA VAL A 166 18.42 -0.62 -7.04
C VAL A 166 18.63 -0.98 -8.52
N SER A 167 19.60 -1.85 -8.85
CA SER A 167 19.91 -2.18 -10.25
C SER A 167 18.74 -2.80 -11.02
N ASN A 168 17.76 -3.38 -10.32
CA ASN A 168 16.60 -4.05 -10.88
C ASN A 168 15.31 -3.21 -10.88
N VAL A 169 15.37 -1.95 -10.44
CA VAL A 169 14.21 -1.05 -10.37
C VAL A 169 14.47 0.16 -11.27
N HIS A 170 13.58 0.40 -12.23
CA HIS A 170 13.72 1.53 -13.16
C HIS A 170 13.52 2.90 -12.49
N ASP A 171 12.89 2.94 -11.30
CA ASP A 171 12.64 4.15 -10.53
C ASP A 171 13.13 4.02 -9.08
N ASP A 172 12.94 5.08 -8.30
CA ASP A 172 13.21 5.13 -6.86
C ASP A 172 12.05 4.61 -6.00
N GLU A 173 11.16 3.77 -6.55
CA GLU A 173 9.99 3.20 -5.86
C GLU A 173 10.37 2.41 -4.59
N LEU A 174 11.46 1.66 -4.65
CA LEU A 174 11.96 0.88 -3.52
C LEU A 174 12.32 1.79 -2.34
N GLU A 175 13.12 2.82 -2.59
CA GLU A 175 13.52 3.77 -1.56
C GLU A 175 12.33 4.61 -1.10
N PHE A 176 11.46 5.04 -2.02
CA PHE A 176 10.22 5.74 -1.70
C PHE A 176 9.35 4.92 -0.72
N THR A 177 9.22 3.62 -0.96
CA THR A 177 8.46 2.71 -0.10
C THR A 177 9.10 2.55 1.28
N ARG A 178 10.42 2.34 1.34
CA ARG A 178 11.17 2.27 2.61
C ARG A 178 10.94 3.52 3.46
N ARG A 179 10.96 4.68 2.83
CA ARG A 179 10.78 5.98 3.49
C ARG A 179 9.34 6.20 3.96
N LYS A 180 8.36 5.78 3.17
CA LYS A 180 6.93 5.86 3.54
C LYS A 180 6.55 4.92 4.68
N LEU A 181 7.12 3.72 4.73
CA LEU A 181 6.84 2.72 5.79
C LEU A 181 7.46 3.09 7.15
N LEU A 182 8.38 4.04 7.19
CA LEU A 182 9.00 4.49 8.42
C LEU A 182 8.02 5.13 9.39
N THR A 183 7.08 5.94 8.89
CA THR A 183 6.10 6.64 9.73
C THR A 183 5.17 5.65 10.44
N PRO A 184 4.49 4.69 9.75
CA PRO A 184 3.75 3.62 10.40
C PRO A 184 4.56 2.81 11.41
N ARG A 185 5.81 2.45 11.09
CA ARG A 185 6.68 1.70 12.01
C ARG A 185 6.98 2.49 13.29
N LYS A 186 7.28 3.78 13.18
CA LYS A 186 7.53 4.65 14.36
C LYS A 186 6.28 4.80 15.23
N ILE A 187 5.11 4.92 14.61
CA ILE A 187 3.82 5.00 15.33
C ILE A 187 3.54 3.69 16.07
N GLU A 188 3.72 2.55 15.39
CA GLU A 188 3.47 1.25 16.04
C GLU A 188 4.43 1.03 17.21
N LEU A 189 5.72 1.33 17.04
CA LEU A 189 6.70 1.25 18.13
C LEU A 189 6.41 2.20 19.30
N SER A 190 5.84 3.40 19.03
CA SER A 190 5.48 4.34 20.10
C SER A 190 4.22 3.94 20.86
N ASP A 191 3.27 3.30 20.18
CA ASP A 191 1.99 2.89 20.74
C ASP A 191 2.01 1.48 21.37
N ARG A 192 3.08 0.70 21.09
CA ARG A 192 3.28 -0.67 21.55
C ARG A 192 3.46 -0.74 23.07
N ASP A 193 2.69 -1.63 23.69
CA ASP A 193 2.90 -2.04 25.08
C ASP A 193 3.92 -3.20 25.12
N PRO A 194 5.12 -3.02 25.72
CA PRO A 194 6.16 -4.06 25.75
C PRO A 194 5.69 -5.35 26.42
N LYS A 195 4.83 -5.26 27.44
CA LYS A 195 4.32 -6.44 28.15
C LYS A 195 3.34 -7.23 27.30
N LEU A 196 2.43 -6.53 26.61
CA LEU A 196 1.48 -7.17 25.72
C LEU A 196 2.19 -7.79 24.51
N TYR A 197 3.19 -7.11 23.96
CA TYR A 197 3.93 -7.60 22.79
C TYR A 197 4.77 -8.85 23.09
N SER A 198 5.43 -8.89 24.25
CA SER A 198 6.24 -10.06 24.67
C SER A 198 5.42 -11.25 25.15
N MET A 199 4.19 -11.03 25.61
CA MET A 199 3.30 -12.05 26.17
C MET A 199 1.98 -12.13 25.41
N ASP A 200 1.99 -11.86 24.10
CA ASP A 200 0.78 -11.77 23.29
C ASP A 200 -0.03 -13.08 23.37
N PRO A 201 -1.26 -13.05 23.92
CA PRO A 201 -1.99 -14.27 24.21
C PRO A 201 -2.68 -14.83 22.96
N TRP A 202 -2.52 -16.13 22.72
CA TRP A 202 -3.18 -16.82 21.60
C TRP A 202 -4.62 -17.17 21.98
N MET A 203 -5.57 -16.38 21.48
CA MET A 203 -6.98 -16.47 21.87
C MET A 203 -7.94 -16.43 20.69
N THR A 204 -9.19 -16.79 20.96
CA THR A 204 -10.30 -16.65 20.01
C THR A 204 -11.54 -16.12 20.71
N THR A 205 -12.21 -15.14 20.08
CA THR A 205 -13.46 -14.55 20.59
C THR A 205 -14.69 -15.39 20.25
N LYS A 206 -14.53 -16.47 19.48
CA LYS A 206 -15.65 -17.34 19.09
C LYS A 206 -16.21 -18.05 20.32
N PRO A 207 -17.54 -18.15 20.48
CA PRO A 207 -18.14 -18.85 21.62
C PRO A 207 -17.71 -20.32 21.63
N LEU A 208 -17.61 -20.92 22.83
CA LEU A 208 -17.35 -22.35 22.91
C LEU A 208 -18.54 -23.12 22.30
N PRO A 209 -18.26 -24.12 21.45
CA PRO A 209 -19.28 -25.03 20.96
C PRO A 209 -20.02 -25.76 22.09
N GLU A 210 -21.31 -26.05 21.88
CA GLU A 210 -22.16 -26.75 22.85
C GLU A 210 -21.59 -28.10 23.30
N TYR A 211 -20.92 -28.83 22.40
CA TYR A 211 -20.31 -30.12 22.72
C TYR A 211 -19.09 -30.01 23.65
N LEU A 212 -18.43 -28.85 23.74
CA LEU A 212 -17.38 -28.60 24.72
C LEU A 212 -17.97 -28.13 26.05
N LEU A 213 -19.01 -27.29 25.99
CA LEU A 213 -19.73 -26.85 27.19
C LEU A 213 -20.32 -28.04 27.96
N SER A 214 -20.83 -29.05 27.27
CA SER A 214 -21.37 -30.27 27.91
C SER A 214 -20.31 -31.13 28.60
N LYS A 215 -19.01 -31.00 28.24
CA LYS A 215 -17.90 -31.67 28.93
C LYS A 215 -17.48 -30.96 30.21
N ILE A 216 -17.87 -29.70 30.40
CA ILE A 216 -17.45 -28.87 31.53
C ILE A 216 -18.47 -29.04 32.67
N SER A 217 -18.01 -29.56 33.81
CA SER A 217 -18.88 -29.77 34.97
C SER A 217 -19.04 -28.47 35.77
N ASN A 218 -20.28 -27.99 35.89
CA ASN A 218 -20.65 -26.78 36.65
C ASN A 218 -19.85 -25.52 36.26
N ASN A 219 -19.49 -25.36 34.99
CA ASN A 219 -18.71 -24.20 34.51
C ASN A 219 -17.29 -24.07 35.09
N HIS A 220 -16.74 -25.16 35.64
CA HIS A 220 -15.40 -25.17 36.23
C HIS A 220 -14.47 -26.16 35.55
N ILE A 221 -13.19 -25.82 35.51
CA ILE A 221 -12.09 -26.64 35.00
C ILE A 221 -11.03 -26.85 36.08
N LEU A 222 -10.29 -27.95 35.96
CA LEU A 222 -9.14 -28.24 36.80
C LEU A 222 -7.87 -27.83 36.06
N VAL A 223 -7.08 -26.99 36.71
CA VAL A 223 -5.82 -26.47 36.18
C VAL A 223 -4.70 -26.86 37.14
N VAL A 224 -3.64 -27.48 36.62
CA VAL A 224 -2.45 -27.85 37.38
C VAL A 224 -1.40 -26.77 37.15
N ILE A 225 -1.04 -26.05 38.21
CA ILE A 225 -0.01 -25.02 38.17
C ILE A 225 1.27 -25.59 38.77
N HIS A 226 2.36 -25.51 38.01
CA HIS A 226 3.69 -25.97 38.38
C HIS A 226 4.57 -24.77 38.75
N LYS A 227 5.34 -24.92 39.84
CA LYS A 227 6.45 -24.02 40.18
C LYS A 227 7.66 -24.89 40.53
N ASP A 228 8.72 -24.73 39.75
CA ASP A 228 9.94 -25.53 39.82
C ASP A 228 9.64 -27.04 39.79
N THR A 229 9.81 -27.74 40.91
CA THR A 229 9.57 -29.19 41.02
C THR A 229 8.23 -29.55 41.65
N THR A 230 7.40 -28.57 42.02
CA THR A 230 6.16 -28.77 42.76
C THR A 230 4.95 -28.36 41.93
N SER A 231 3.83 -29.08 42.10
CA SER A 231 2.60 -28.83 41.37
C SER A 231 1.40 -28.81 42.29
N GLN A 232 0.40 -28.00 41.93
CA GLN A 232 -0.85 -27.92 42.67
C GLN A 232 -2.04 -27.72 41.73
N THR A 233 -3.03 -28.61 41.87
CA THR A 233 -4.27 -28.54 41.11
C THR A 233 -5.25 -27.59 41.77
N ILE A 234 -5.80 -26.68 40.99
CA ILE A 234 -6.84 -25.74 41.40
C ILE A 234 -8.07 -25.90 40.50
N LYS A 235 -9.24 -25.79 41.13
CA LYS A 235 -10.53 -25.64 40.44
C LYS A 235 -10.78 -24.16 40.19
N VAL A 236 -11.10 -23.82 38.93
CA VAL A 236 -11.22 -22.46 38.40
C VAL A 236 -12.47 -22.37 37.54
N SER A 237 -13.16 -21.22 37.51
CA SER A 237 -14.27 -20.99 36.57
C SER A 237 -13.73 -20.73 35.17
N ILE A 238 -14.45 -21.16 34.13
CA ILE A 238 -14.02 -20.91 32.74
C ILE A 238 -14.08 -19.42 32.35
N ASP A 239 -14.87 -18.64 33.09
CA ASP A 239 -15.04 -17.19 32.91
C ASP A 239 -14.03 -16.37 33.73
N ASP A 240 -13.21 -17.00 34.56
CA ASP A 240 -12.16 -16.31 35.32
C ASP A 240 -11.09 -15.77 34.36
N THR A 241 -10.48 -14.64 34.72
CA THR A 241 -9.31 -14.07 34.03
C THR A 241 -8.00 -14.62 34.61
N PRO A 242 -6.87 -14.60 33.88
CA PRO A 242 -5.57 -15.04 34.39
C PRO A 242 -5.20 -14.42 35.76
N VAL A 243 -5.53 -13.16 35.98
CA VAL A 243 -5.31 -12.47 37.27
C VAL A 243 -6.14 -13.11 38.39
N GLN A 244 -7.40 -13.45 38.12
CA GLN A 244 -8.27 -14.12 39.09
C GLN A 244 -7.81 -15.56 39.37
N VAL A 245 -7.25 -16.25 38.36
CA VAL A 245 -6.61 -17.56 38.55
C VAL A 245 -5.43 -17.46 39.51
N LEU A 246 -4.57 -16.47 39.29
CA LEU A 246 -3.40 -16.21 40.13
C LEU A 246 -3.85 -15.89 41.57
N GLN A 247 -4.83 -15.01 41.76
CA GLN A 247 -5.45 -14.73 43.06
C GLN A 247 -5.95 -15.99 43.76
N CYS A 248 -6.71 -16.83 43.05
CA CYS A 248 -7.23 -18.09 43.57
C CYS A 248 -6.11 -19.08 43.93
N PHE A 249 -5.04 -19.13 43.13
CA PHE A 249 -3.87 -19.95 43.39
C PHE A 249 -3.14 -19.48 44.64
N PHE A 250 -2.81 -18.19 44.74
CA PHE A 250 -2.07 -17.62 45.86
C PHE A 250 -2.83 -17.72 47.18
N THR A 251 -4.16 -17.59 47.15
CA THR A 251 -5.02 -17.82 48.32
C THR A 251 -4.98 -19.29 48.78
N LYS A 252 -4.89 -20.26 47.85
CA LYS A 252 -4.79 -21.68 48.18
C LYS A 252 -3.41 -22.09 48.66
N ILE A 253 -2.36 -21.41 48.21
CA ILE A 253 -0.97 -21.74 48.56
C ILE A 253 -0.46 -20.97 49.79
N THR A 254 -1.24 -20.11 50.44
CA THR A 254 -0.81 -19.29 51.59
C THR A 254 -0.06 -20.09 52.66
N LYS A 255 -0.50 -21.33 52.94
CA LYS A 255 0.14 -22.23 53.92
C LYS A 255 1.33 -23.04 53.37
N LYS A 256 1.55 -23.00 52.06
CA LYS A 256 2.55 -23.77 51.29
C LYS A 256 3.57 -22.87 50.57
N ARG A 257 3.54 -21.55 50.75
CA ARG A 257 4.43 -20.59 50.07
C ARG A 257 5.91 -20.95 50.22
N ALA A 258 6.33 -21.32 51.42
CA ALA A 258 7.71 -21.75 51.72
C ALA A 258 8.14 -23.02 50.96
N ILE A 259 7.20 -23.93 50.65
CA ILE A 259 7.47 -25.18 49.91
C ILE A 259 7.55 -24.92 48.41
N LEU A 260 6.81 -23.93 47.93
CA LEU A 260 6.77 -23.49 46.52
C LEU A 260 7.90 -22.50 46.16
N GLY A 261 8.78 -22.18 47.13
CA GLY A 261 9.90 -21.26 46.91
C GLY A 261 9.50 -19.81 46.65
N ILE A 262 8.30 -19.39 47.06
CA ILE A 262 7.78 -18.04 46.86
C ILE A 262 8.00 -17.22 48.13
N SER A 263 8.75 -16.11 48.04
CA SER A 263 9.00 -15.19 49.17
C SER A 263 7.70 -14.48 49.60
N GLU A 264 7.61 -14.08 50.88
CA GLU A 264 6.45 -13.35 51.42
C GLU A 264 6.29 -11.94 50.82
N ASP A 265 7.38 -11.38 50.29
CA ASP A 265 7.45 -10.02 49.74
C ASP A 265 6.92 -9.91 48.30
N VAL A 266 6.66 -11.04 47.64
CA VAL A 266 6.29 -11.08 46.21
C VAL A 266 4.78 -11.14 46.06
N SER A 267 4.25 -10.32 45.16
CA SER A 267 2.84 -10.19 44.88
C SER A 267 2.42 -11.08 43.71
N GLU A 268 1.12 -11.32 43.60
CA GLU A 268 0.52 -12.09 42.51
C GLU A 268 0.74 -11.42 41.15
N SER A 269 0.90 -10.09 41.14
CA SER A 269 1.18 -9.27 39.95
C SER A 269 2.60 -9.42 39.41
N ASP A 270 3.52 -10.03 40.17
CA ASP A 270 4.91 -10.24 39.75
C ASP A 270 5.08 -11.53 38.94
N PHE A 271 4.01 -12.31 38.78
CA PHE A 271 4.01 -13.59 38.08
C PHE A 271 3.03 -13.59 36.90
N VAL A 272 3.33 -14.45 35.93
CA VAL A 272 2.48 -14.79 34.80
C VAL A 272 2.35 -16.30 34.71
N LEU A 273 1.24 -16.76 34.12
CA LEU A 273 1.02 -18.17 33.82
C LEU A 273 1.50 -18.45 32.39
N ARG A 274 2.43 -19.39 32.24
CA ARG A 274 2.91 -19.89 30.96
C ARG A 274 2.41 -21.30 30.72
N VAL A 275 2.14 -21.67 29.47
CA VAL A 275 1.78 -23.05 29.11
C VAL A 275 3.00 -23.97 29.29
N CYS A 276 2.80 -25.13 29.92
CA CYS A 276 3.87 -26.09 30.12
C CYS A 276 4.42 -26.60 28.77
N GLY A 277 5.75 -26.50 28.58
CA GLY A 277 6.43 -26.93 27.36
C GLY A 277 6.30 -25.98 26.15
N ARG A 278 5.69 -24.79 26.30
CA ARG A 278 5.53 -23.80 25.23
C ARG A 278 5.88 -22.40 25.72
N GLU A 279 6.32 -21.53 24.81
CA GLU A 279 6.45 -20.09 25.06
C GLU A 279 5.12 -19.37 24.77
N GLU A 280 4.05 -19.83 25.42
CA GLU A 280 2.69 -19.26 25.31
C GLU A 280 2.23 -18.80 26.68
N TYR A 281 1.80 -17.55 26.79
CA TYR A 281 1.44 -16.91 28.06
C TYR A 281 -0.06 -16.66 28.17
N LEU A 282 -0.61 -16.86 29.37
CA LEU A 282 -1.97 -16.47 29.71
C LEU A 282 -1.92 -15.09 30.36
N TYR A 283 -2.17 -14.06 29.55
CA TYR A 283 -2.06 -12.67 29.95
C TYR A 283 -3.27 -11.84 29.49
N GLY A 284 -3.55 -10.73 30.19
CA GLY A 284 -4.64 -9.82 29.88
C GLY A 284 -5.96 -10.10 30.63
N ASN A 285 -7.01 -9.38 30.25
CA ASN A 285 -8.32 -9.39 30.89
C ASN A 285 -9.33 -10.28 30.14
N TYR A 286 -8.90 -11.46 29.71
CA TYR A 286 -9.69 -12.39 28.91
C TYR A 286 -10.07 -13.60 29.73
N ALA A 287 -11.21 -14.22 29.43
CA ALA A 287 -11.64 -15.44 30.10
C ALA A 287 -10.72 -16.60 29.70
N ILE A 288 -10.37 -17.48 30.64
CA ILE A 288 -9.49 -18.64 30.38
C ILE A 288 -10.04 -19.52 29.25
N LYS A 289 -11.37 -19.58 29.12
CA LYS A 289 -12.03 -20.33 28.05
C LYS A 289 -11.68 -19.84 26.65
N ASP A 290 -11.22 -18.61 26.47
CA ASP A 290 -10.93 -18.01 25.16
C ASP A 290 -9.51 -18.30 24.66
N PHE A 291 -8.63 -18.80 25.53
CA PHE A 291 -7.27 -19.20 25.16
C PHE A 291 -7.27 -20.49 24.33
N HIS A 292 -6.49 -20.49 23.24
CA HIS A 292 -6.46 -21.60 22.28
C HIS A 292 -6.00 -22.91 22.93
N TRP A 293 -4.93 -22.85 23.72
CA TRP A 293 -4.43 -24.01 24.45
C TRP A 293 -5.48 -24.65 25.38
N ILE A 294 -6.24 -23.83 26.11
CA ILE A 294 -7.30 -24.31 27.00
C ILE A 294 -8.39 -25.01 26.20
N ARG A 295 -8.83 -24.41 25.10
CA ARG A 295 -9.83 -25.02 24.20
C ARG A 295 -9.33 -26.34 23.62
N GLN A 296 -8.05 -26.42 23.26
CA GLN A 296 -7.42 -27.64 22.76
C GLN A 296 -7.42 -28.74 23.83
N CYS A 297 -7.02 -28.44 25.06
CA CYS A 297 -7.05 -29.39 26.18
C CYS A 297 -8.48 -29.89 26.44
N LEU A 298 -9.47 -28.99 26.47
CA LEU A 298 -10.89 -29.35 26.67
C LEU A 298 -11.44 -30.22 25.53
N LYS A 299 -11.02 -29.95 24.29
CA LYS A 299 -11.41 -30.75 23.13
C LYS A 299 -10.89 -32.18 23.24
N ASN A 300 -9.62 -32.33 23.59
CA ASN A 300 -8.93 -33.63 23.66
C ASN A 300 -9.19 -34.38 24.98
N GLY A 301 -9.68 -33.70 26.02
CA GLY A 301 -9.82 -34.28 27.36
C GLY A 301 -8.48 -34.40 28.10
N GLU A 302 -7.54 -33.51 27.81
CA GLU A 302 -6.21 -33.46 28.42
C GLU A 302 -6.22 -32.61 29.70
N GLU A 303 -5.31 -32.91 30.64
CA GLU A 303 -5.10 -32.07 31.82
C GLU A 303 -4.41 -30.75 31.45
N ILE A 304 -4.89 -29.65 32.03
CA ILE A 304 -4.35 -28.32 31.75
C ILE A 304 -3.15 -28.07 32.66
N HIS A 305 -1.95 -28.08 32.09
CA HIS A 305 -0.71 -27.79 32.81
C HIS A 305 -0.17 -26.39 32.49
N LEU A 306 -0.01 -25.57 33.52
CA LEU A 306 0.57 -24.23 33.47
C LEU A 306 1.79 -24.13 34.38
N VAL A 307 2.71 -23.22 34.09
CA VAL A 307 3.91 -22.93 34.86
C VAL A 307 3.81 -21.49 35.38
N LEU A 308 4.11 -21.30 36.67
CA LEU A 308 4.20 -19.99 37.29
C LEU A 308 5.61 -19.43 37.13
N GLU A 309 5.76 -18.35 36.36
CA GLU A 309 7.03 -17.71 36.05
C GLU A 309 6.96 -16.19 36.18
N HIS A 310 8.12 -15.52 36.20
CA HIS A 310 8.17 -14.07 36.08
C HIS A 310 7.92 -13.66 34.62
N PRO A 311 7.24 -12.53 34.37
CA PRO A 311 7.05 -12.03 33.02
C PRO A 311 8.41 -11.72 32.37
N PRO A 312 8.52 -11.83 31.03
CA PRO A 312 9.70 -11.39 30.30
C PRO A 312 10.09 -9.96 30.64
N ASP A 313 11.39 -9.67 30.65
CA ASP A 313 11.90 -8.34 30.94
C ASP A 313 11.53 -7.35 29.81
N PRO A 314 10.76 -6.29 30.10
CA PRO A 314 10.38 -5.28 29.11
C PRO A 314 11.58 -4.57 28.47
N GLU A 315 12.74 -4.52 29.14
CA GLU A 315 13.93 -3.87 28.59
C GLU A 315 14.48 -4.60 27.36
N GLN A 316 14.21 -5.91 27.23
CA GLN A 316 14.61 -6.69 26.05
C GLN A 316 13.86 -6.28 24.77
N ASP A 317 12.71 -5.61 24.89
CA ASP A 317 11.91 -5.12 23.75
C ASP A 317 12.28 -3.69 23.33
N VAL A 318 13.27 -3.06 23.98
CA VAL A 318 13.70 -1.70 23.63
C VAL A 318 14.44 -1.72 22.29
N VAL A 319 13.79 -1.18 21.25
CA VAL A 319 14.37 -1.08 19.90
C VAL A 319 15.21 0.19 19.78
N GLN A 320 16.40 0.07 19.19
CA GLN A 320 17.21 1.24 18.83
C GLN A 320 16.45 2.14 17.85
N LYS A 321 16.38 3.44 18.15
CA LYS A 321 15.67 4.40 17.30
C LYS A 321 16.52 4.72 16.06
N GLU A 322 15.98 4.47 14.87
CA GLU A 322 16.58 4.94 13.63
C GLU A 322 16.40 6.46 13.44
N ASP A 323 17.48 7.13 13.08
CA ASP A 323 17.60 8.58 12.87
C ASP A 323 17.10 9.09 11.51
N TRP A 324 16.17 8.38 10.88
CA TRP A 324 15.54 8.90 9.67
C TRP A 324 14.43 9.89 10.02
N SER A 325 14.43 11.05 9.36
CA SER A 325 13.30 11.98 9.38
C SER A 325 12.04 11.30 8.83
N GLN A 326 10.87 11.64 9.40
CA GLN A 326 9.59 11.12 8.91
C GLN A 326 9.32 11.67 7.51
N VAL A 327 8.68 10.90 6.65
CA VAL A 327 8.22 11.42 5.35
C VAL A 327 6.79 11.92 5.48
N ASP A 328 6.50 13.01 4.77
CA ASP A 328 5.20 13.67 4.69
C ASP A 328 4.07 12.69 4.26
N ASP A 329 2.92 12.73 4.93
CA ASP A 329 1.75 11.87 4.64
C ASP A 329 1.18 12.05 3.22
N CYS A 330 1.39 13.23 2.62
CA CYS A 330 0.96 13.58 1.28
C CYS A 330 2.01 13.25 0.20
N THR A 331 3.11 12.57 0.54
CA THR A 331 4.16 12.20 -0.43
C THR A 331 3.59 11.34 -1.57
N GLY A 332 3.87 11.74 -2.82
CA GLY A 332 3.35 11.08 -4.03
C GLY A 332 1.92 11.46 -4.42
N VAL A 333 1.33 12.48 -3.77
CA VAL A 333 -0.01 12.97 -4.11
C VAL A 333 0.07 13.98 -5.26
N ALA A 334 -0.63 13.66 -6.35
CA ALA A 334 -0.90 14.62 -7.41
C ALA A 334 -1.97 15.65 -6.98
N GLY A 335 -1.89 16.86 -7.52
CA GLY A 335 -2.88 17.93 -7.32
C GLY A 335 -4.25 17.60 -7.92
N THR A 336 -5.19 18.53 -7.78
CA THR A 336 -6.51 18.45 -8.44
C THR A 336 -6.39 18.77 -9.93
N HIS A 337 -7.40 18.43 -10.71
CA HIS A 337 -7.38 18.71 -12.15
C HIS A 337 -7.27 20.21 -12.42
N GLU A 338 -8.03 21.01 -11.68
CA GLU A 338 -8.09 22.47 -11.82
C GLU A 338 -6.74 23.12 -11.45
N GLN A 339 -5.96 22.48 -10.58
CA GLN A 339 -4.60 22.91 -10.25
C GLN A 339 -3.59 22.62 -11.35
N LEU A 340 -3.73 21.47 -12.01
CA LEU A 340 -2.78 20.94 -13.00
C LEU A 340 -3.16 21.24 -14.46
N THR A 341 -4.38 21.72 -14.69
CA THR A 341 -4.88 21.91 -16.05
C THR A 341 -4.09 22.98 -16.79
N ILE A 342 -3.83 22.70 -18.07
CA ILE A 342 -3.22 23.66 -19.00
C ILE A 342 -4.25 24.60 -19.63
N THR A 343 -5.54 24.25 -19.61
CA THR A 343 -6.57 25.06 -20.25
C THR A 343 -6.75 26.38 -19.51
N GLU A 344 -6.83 27.48 -20.26
CA GLU A 344 -7.05 28.83 -19.72
C GLU A 344 -5.91 29.35 -18.81
N LYS A 345 -4.76 28.67 -18.80
CA LYS A 345 -3.58 29.09 -18.05
C LYS A 345 -2.42 29.49 -18.96
N ASP A 346 -1.56 30.33 -18.43
CA ASP A 346 -0.30 30.72 -19.06
C ASP A 346 0.65 29.51 -19.14
N HIS A 347 0.94 29.06 -20.35
CA HIS A 347 1.77 27.88 -20.60
C HIS A 347 3.21 28.04 -20.08
N GLU A 348 3.73 29.28 -19.97
CA GLU A 348 5.07 29.53 -19.41
C GLU A 348 5.14 29.26 -17.91
N LYS A 349 3.98 29.25 -17.25
CA LYS A 349 3.85 29.03 -15.80
C LYS A 349 3.43 27.62 -15.46
N VAL A 350 3.11 26.75 -16.41
CA VAL A 350 2.69 25.36 -16.14
C VAL A 350 3.90 24.43 -16.18
N PHE A 351 4.16 23.76 -15.05
CA PHE A 351 5.31 22.88 -14.87
C PHE A 351 4.95 21.41 -14.65
N THR A 352 3.66 21.10 -14.54
CA THR A 352 3.11 19.74 -14.47
C THR A 352 1.76 19.76 -15.15
N ILE A 353 1.50 18.78 -16.02
CA ILE A 353 0.30 18.74 -16.86
C ILE A 353 -0.67 17.70 -16.31
N SER A 354 -1.96 18.02 -16.31
CA SER A 354 -3.01 17.06 -16.03
C SER A 354 -3.09 15.97 -17.12
N LEU A 355 -3.03 14.70 -16.71
CA LEU A 355 -3.28 13.57 -17.59
C LEU A 355 -4.66 13.66 -18.28
N TRP A 356 -5.66 14.27 -17.62
CA TRP A 356 -7.02 14.40 -18.16
C TRP A 356 -7.13 15.40 -19.33
N ASP A 357 -6.17 16.32 -19.48
CA ASP A 357 -6.12 17.24 -20.65
C ASP A 357 -5.58 16.53 -21.91
N CYS A 358 -4.96 15.36 -21.76
CA CYS A 358 -4.26 14.66 -22.83
C CYS A 358 -5.25 13.89 -23.73
N ASN A 359 -5.80 14.57 -24.75
CA ASN A 359 -6.74 13.99 -25.71
C ASN A 359 -6.10 13.11 -26.82
N ARG A 360 -4.78 12.98 -26.85
CA ARG A 360 -4.07 12.14 -27.82
C ARG A 360 -4.27 10.65 -27.51
N LYS A 361 -4.24 9.81 -28.54
CA LYS A 361 -4.19 8.36 -28.39
C LYS A 361 -2.85 7.93 -27.80
N PHE A 362 -2.89 6.93 -26.92
CA PHE A 362 -1.68 6.33 -26.38
C PHE A 362 -0.97 5.50 -27.46
N ARG A 363 0.35 5.59 -27.51
CA ARG A 363 1.18 4.83 -28.45
C ARG A 363 2.49 4.42 -27.80
N VAL A 364 3.01 3.27 -28.20
CA VAL A 364 4.33 2.78 -27.79
C VAL A 364 5.13 2.43 -29.02
N LYS A 365 6.41 2.78 -29.03
CA LYS A 365 7.32 2.34 -30.08
C LYS A 365 8.03 1.08 -29.63
N ILE A 366 7.87 0.00 -30.39
CA ILE A 366 8.64 -1.23 -30.19
C ILE A 366 9.92 -1.10 -31.01
N LEU A 367 11.07 -0.95 -30.33
CA LEU A 367 12.37 -0.83 -31.00
C LEU A 367 12.82 -2.21 -31.46
N GLY A 368 12.94 -3.15 -30.54
CA GLY A 368 13.38 -4.51 -30.82
C GLY A 368 13.41 -5.41 -29.60
N ILE A 369 13.72 -6.68 -29.82
CA ILE A 369 14.06 -7.66 -28.79
C ILE A 369 15.48 -8.16 -29.00
N ASP A 370 16.14 -8.46 -27.89
CA ASP A 370 17.46 -9.09 -27.80
C ASP A 370 17.34 -10.40 -27.02
N ILE A 371 17.88 -11.48 -27.58
CA ILE A 371 17.64 -12.86 -27.17
C ILE A 371 18.98 -13.57 -26.93
N PRO A 372 19.39 -13.74 -25.66
CA PRO A 372 20.66 -14.40 -25.35
C PRO A 372 20.71 -15.88 -25.73
N LEU A 373 19.55 -16.56 -25.75
CA LEU A 373 19.43 -18.01 -25.99
C LEU A 373 18.32 -18.31 -26.98
N LEU A 374 18.70 -18.55 -28.25
CA LEU A 374 17.75 -18.93 -29.29
C LEU A 374 17.16 -20.33 -29.06
N PRO A 375 15.87 -20.55 -29.37
CA PRO A 375 15.32 -21.89 -29.42
C PRO A 375 15.95 -22.70 -30.56
N ARG A 376 16.04 -24.02 -30.37
CA ARG A 376 16.68 -24.95 -31.31
C ARG A 376 16.04 -25.02 -32.71
N ASN A 377 14.85 -24.44 -32.89
CA ASN A 377 14.12 -24.44 -34.17
C ASN A 377 14.31 -23.11 -34.89
N SER A 378 14.97 -23.12 -36.04
CA SER A 378 15.33 -21.93 -36.83
C SER A 378 14.19 -21.36 -37.69
N ASP A 379 13.10 -22.10 -37.92
CA ASP A 379 12.03 -21.72 -38.86
C ASP A 379 10.83 -21.04 -38.17
N LEU A 380 11.10 -20.33 -37.08
CA LEU A 380 10.08 -19.68 -36.28
C LEU A 380 9.93 -18.21 -36.68
N ILE A 381 8.68 -17.74 -36.74
CA ILE A 381 8.36 -16.33 -36.86
C ILE A 381 7.95 -15.79 -35.50
N VAL A 382 8.41 -14.58 -35.18
CA VAL A 382 8.14 -13.88 -33.93
C VAL A 382 7.41 -12.58 -34.19
N PHE A 383 6.50 -12.23 -33.30
CA PHE A 383 5.91 -10.89 -33.22
C PHE A 383 5.67 -10.53 -31.75
N VAL A 384 5.59 -9.24 -31.48
CA VAL A 384 5.29 -8.69 -30.18
C VAL A 384 3.83 -8.25 -30.19
N GLU A 385 3.05 -8.79 -29.26
CA GLU A 385 1.71 -8.34 -28.97
C GLU A 385 1.74 -7.44 -27.74
N ALA A 386 1.26 -6.20 -27.91
CA ALA A 386 1.18 -5.21 -26.85
C ALA A 386 -0.28 -5.04 -26.46
N SER A 387 -0.59 -5.21 -25.19
CA SER A 387 -1.95 -5.14 -24.66
C SER A 387 -2.00 -4.21 -23.45
N ILE A 388 -3.06 -3.41 -23.34
CA ILE A 388 -3.29 -2.49 -22.23
C ILE A 388 -4.40 -3.06 -21.37
N PHE A 389 -4.09 -3.33 -20.11
CA PHE A 389 -5.00 -3.92 -19.14
C PHE A 389 -5.25 -2.99 -17.95
N HIS A 390 -6.43 -3.11 -17.36
CA HIS A 390 -6.71 -2.62 -16.00
C HIS A 390 -7.42 -3.74 -15.23
N GLY A 391 -6.75 -4.29 -14.20
CA GLY A 391 -7.14 -5.60 -13.65
C GLY A 391 -7.12 -6.64 -14.76
N GLN A 392 -8.26 -7.32 -14.96
CA GLN A 392 -8.44 -8.27 -16.06
C GLN A 392 -9.15 -7.69 -17.28
N GLN A 393 -9.53 -6.41 -17.24
CA GLN A 393 -10.18 -5.78 -18.38
C GLN A 393 -9.14 -5.38 -19.44
N LEU A 394 -9.24 -6.00 -20.63
CA LEU A 394 -8.51 -5.54 -21.80
C LEU A 394 -9.10 -4.20 -22.29
N LEU A 395 -8.28 -3.16 -22.34
CA LEU A 395 -8.65 -1.83 -22.77
C LEU A 395 -8.35 -1.60 -24.26
N ALA A 396 -7.16 -2.03 -24.71
CA ALA A 396 -6.73 -1.94 -26.10
C ALA A 396 -5.61 -2.97 -26.37
N GLN A 397 -5.46 -3.40 -27.62
CA GLN A 397 -4.49 -4.40 -28.04
C GLN A 397 -3.99 -4.10 -29.44
N GLU A 398 -2.68 -4.20 -29.66
CA GLU A 398 -2.02 -4.00 -30.94
C GLU A 398 -0.87 -5.00 -31.10
N ARG A 399 -0.44 -5.28 -32.34
CA ARG A 399 0.66 -6.22 -32.60
C ARG A 399 1.62 -5.73 -33.66
N THR A 400 2.88 -6.13 -33.55
CA THR A 400 3.89 -5.87 -34.59
C THR A 400 3.74 -6.82 -35.78
N THR A 401 4.44 -6.50 -36.87
CA THR A 401 4.57 -7.41 -38.02
C THR A 401 5.41 -8.64 -37.66
N SER A 402 5.10 -9.80 -38.24
CA SER A 402 5.90 -11.00 -38.00
C SER A 402 7.27 -10.91 -38.67
N LYS A 403 8.33 -11.27 -37.94
CA LYS A 403 9.71 -11.32 -38.43
C LYS A 403 10.36 -12.68 -38.11
N PRO A 404 11.42 -13.08 -38.83
CA PRO A 404 12.19 -14.28 -38.47
C PRO A 404 12.71 -14.19 -37.04
N PHE A 405 12.77 -15.33 -36.34
CA PHE A 405 13.24 -15.38 -34.97
C PHE A 405 14.78 -15.51 -34.92
N THR A 406 15.45 -14.36 -34.86
CA THR A 406 16.91 -14.20 -34.78
C THR A 406 17.36 -13.68 -33.42
N GLU A 407 18.66 -13.68 -33.12
CA GLU A 407 19.23 -13.20 -31.84
C GLU A 407 18.77 -11.77 -31.52
N GLU A 408 18.80 -10.91 -32.54
CA GLU A 408 18.24 -9.56 -32.48
C GLU A 408 17.10 -9.43 -33.49
N VAL A 409 15.96 -8.88 -33.05
CA VAL A 409 14.84 -8.57 -33.95
C VAL A 409 14.42 -7.12 -33.74
N LEU A 410 14.60 -6.30 -34.77
CA LEU A 410 14.29 -4.87 -34.72
C LEU A 410 13.01 -4.57 -35.49
N TRP A 411 12.00 -3.96 -34.85
CA TRP A 411 10.79 -3.47 -35.52
C TRP A 411 10.80 -1.98 -35.77
N ASN A 412 11.31 -1.19 -34.82
CA ASN A 412 11.34 0.27 -34.85
C ASN A 412 9.98 0.91 -35.25
N THR A 413 8.87 0.33 -34.79
CA THR A 413 7.51 0.68 -35.25
C THR A 413 6.67 1.22 -34.09
N TRP A 414 5.87 2.26 -34.35
CA TRP A 414 4.87 2.78 -33.42
C TRP A 414 3.60 1.95 -33.48
N LEU A 415 3.15 1.45 -32.33
CA LEU A 415 1.84 0.86 -32.12
C LEU A 415 0.94 1.94 -31.50
N GLU A 416 -0.06 2.41 -32.25
CA GLU A 416 -1.07 3.36 -31.77
C GLU A 416 -2.30 2.59 -31.30
N PHE A 417 -2.66 2.75 -30.03
CA PHE A 417 -3.80 2.06 -29.44
C PHE A 417 -5.08 2.87 -29.59
N ASN A 418 -6.21 2.17 -29.70
CA ASN A 418 -7.54 2.81 -29.66
C ASN A 418 -7.99 3.20 -28.24
N ILE A 419 -7.12 3.86 -27.49
CA ILE A 419 -7.41 4.45 -26.17
C ILE A 419 -6.69 5.79 -26.04
N LYS A 420 -7.35 6.79 -25.44
CA LYS A 420 -6.76 8.10 -25.19
C LYS A 420 -5.96 8.09 -23.90
N ILE A 421 -4.95 8.97 -23.81
CA ILE A 421 -4.11 9.09 -22.60
C ILE A 421 -4.97 9.49 -21.40
N LYS A 422 -5.92 10.42 -21.56
CA LYS A 422 -6.82 10.84 -20.49
C LYS A 422 -7.67 9.72 -19.87
N ASP A 423 -7.89 8.65 -20.63
CA ASP A 423 -8.72 7.51 -20.26
C ASP A 423 -7.92 6.38 -19.59
N LEU A 424 -6.62 6.59 -19.32
CA LEU A 424 -5.77 5.62 -18.63
C LEU A 424 -5.92 5.75 -17.10
N PRO A 425 -6.52 4.78 -16.41
CA PRO A 425 -6.56 4.75 -14.94
C PRO A 425 -5.17 4.48 -14.33
N LYS A 426 -5.02 4.75 -13.02
CA LYS A 426 -3.76 4.55 -12.29
C LYS A 426 -3.21 3.12 -12.39
N GLY A 427 -4.08 2.11 -12.25
CA GLY A 427 -3.72 0.70 -12.32
C GLY A 427 -3.48 0.15 -13.74
N THR A 428 -3.23 1.02 -14.73
CA THR A 428 -3.06 0.58 -16.13
C THR A 428 -1.72 -0.10 -16.33
N ARG A 429 -1.77 -1.31 -16.89
CA ARG A 429 -0.60 -2.13 -17.23
C ARG A 429 -0.47 -2.30 -18.74
N LEU A 430 0.71 -2.02 -19.27
CA LEU A 430 1.14 -2.43 -20.59
C LEU A 430 1.76 -3.84 -20.49
N SER A 431 1.09 -4.84 -21.05
CA SER A 431 1.60 -6.21 -21.17
C SER A 431 2.20 -6.38 -22.56
N LEU A 432 3.49 -6.73 -22.61
CA LEU A 432 4.20 -7.07 -23.84
C LEU A 432 4.44 -8.57 -23.85
N GLN A 433 3.95 -9.21 -24.90
CA GLN A 433 3.99 -10.66 -25.07
C GLN A 433 4.72 -11.00 -26.36
N VAL A 434 5.73 -11.87 -26.27
CA VAL A 434 6.47 -12.37 -27.43
C VAL A 434 5.87 -13.71 -27.83
N LEU A 435 5.16 -13.70 -28.96
CA LEU A 435 4.52 -14.88 -29.52
C LEU A 435 5.30 -15.42 -30.71
N CYS A 436 5.31 -16.74 -30.82
CA CYS A 436 5.99 -17.48 -31.86
C CYS A 436 5.00 -18.31 -32.68
N GLY A 437 5.13 -18.30 -34.01
CA GLY A 437 4.39 -19.14 -34.95
C GLY A 437 5.32 -19.90 -35.89
N LYS A 438 4.77 -20.91 -36.59
CA LYS A 438 5.47 -21.54 -37.73
C LYS A 438 5.31 -20.66 -38.96
N ALA A 439 6.37 -20.50 -39.75
CA ALA A 439 6.27 -19.85 -41.05
C ALA A 439 5.30 -20.62 -41.95
N GLN A 440 4.33 -19.93 -42.57
CA GLN A 440 3.44 -20.55 -43.55
C GLN A 440 4.23 -20.87 -44.82
N THR A 441 4.46 -22.15 -45.10
CA THR A 441 4.82 -22.60 -46.45
C THR A 441 3.61 -22.43 -47.36
N GLN A 442 3.75 -21.62 -48.41
CA GLN A 442 2.71 -21.34 -49.40
C GLN A 442 2.36 -22.59 -50.22
N THR A 443 1.56 -23.50 -49.69
CA THR A 443 0.78 -24.49 -50.47
C THR A 443 -0.26 -25.19 -49.58
N SER A 444 -1.35 -24.51 -49.23
CA SER A 444 -2.65 -25.17 -48.98
C SER A 444 -3.74 -24.13 -48.77
N LYS A 445 -4.84 -24.33 -49.51
CA LYS A 445 -6.03 -23.48 -49.63
C LYS A 445 -6.71 -23.19 -48.29
N GLU A 446 -7.39 -22.04 -48.29
CA GLU A 446 -8.37 -21.54 -47.33
C GLU A 446 -9.11 -22.64 -46.54
N SER A 447 -8.71 -22.81 -45.28
CA SER A 447 -9.55 -23.36 -44.21
C SER A 447 -9.06 -22.75 -42.91
N GLU A 448 -9.98 -22.24 -42.09
CA GLU A 448 -9.78 -21.57 -40.80
C GLU A 448 -8.74 -22.29 -39.92
N CYS A 449 -7.48 -21.88 -39.98
CA CYS A 449 -6.46 -22.34 -39.05
C CYS A 449 -6.26 -21.25 -38.00
N LYS A 450 -6.80 -21.46 -36.79
CA LYS A 450 -6.27 -20.85 -35.58
C LYS A 450 -4.79 -21.26 -35.49
N ASN A 451 -3.91 -20.46 -36.08
CA ASN A 451 -2.47 -20.62 -35.93
C ASN A 451 -2.19 -20.69 -34.43
N LYS A 452 -1.76 -21.84 -33.93
CA LYS A 452 -1.40 -22.03 -32.51
C LYS A 452 -0.11 -21.25 -32.25
N SER A 453 -0.21 -19.92 -32.15
CA SER A 453 0.87 -19.05 -31.71
C SER A 453 1.18 -19.38 -30.26
N ARG A 454 2.43 -19.72 -29.98
CA ARG A 454 2.91 -20.06 -28.64
C ARG A 454 3.48 -18.81 -27.99
N LEU A 455 2.99 -18.45 -26.80
CA LEU A 455 3.59 -17.43 -25.95
C LEU A 455 4.93 -17.96 -25.39
N LEU A 456 6.01 -17.21 -25.60
CA LEU A 456 7.34 -17.59 -25.13
C LEU A 456 7.81 -16.73 -23.95
N TYR A 457 7.60 -15.41 -24.06
CA TYR A 457 8.06 -14.46 -23.05
C TYR A 457 7.00 -13.39 -22.81
N TYR A 458 7.00 -12.83 -21.61
CA TYR A 458 6.15 -11.70 -21.28
C TYR A 458 6.89 -10.71 -20.37
N VAL A 459 6.45 -9.46 -20.40
CA VAL A 459 6.79 -8.47 -19.38
C VAL A 459 5.61 -7.52 -19.24
N ASN A 460 5.38 -7.03 -18.03
CA ASN A 460 4.32 -6.07 -17.75
C ASN A 460 4.95 -4.79 -17.19
N LEU A 461 4.45 -3.64 -17.61
CA LEU A 461 4.89 -2.32 -17.16
C LEU A 461 3.68 -1.51 -16.71
N LEU A 462 3.71 -0.93 -15.51
CA LEU A 462 2.71 0.04 -15.07
C LEU A 462 2.94 1.36 -15.80
N LEU A 463 1.93 1.86 -16.53
CA LEU A 463 2.05 3.10 -17.30
C LEU A 463 2.05 4.35 -16.42
N VAL A 464 1.36 4.28 -15.28
CA VAL A 464 1.36 5.32 -14.24
C VAL A 464 2.18 4.78 -13.07
N ASP A 465 3.16 5.55 -12.62
CA ASP A 465 4.07 5.15 -11.55
C ASP A 465 3.49 5.34 -10.14
N HIS A 466 4.30 5.03 -9.13
CA HIS A 466 3.94 5.17 -7.72
C HIS A 466 3.65 6.61 -7.27
N ARG A 467 4.08 7.63 -8.05
CA ARG A 467 3.85 9.07 -7.83
C ARG A 467 2.65 9.59 -8.60
N SER A 468 1.91 8.70 -9.25
CA SER A 468 0.80 9.06 -10.13
C SER A 468 1.26 9.86 -11.37
N LEU A 469 2.49 9.64 -11.84
CA LEU A 469 3.04 10.22 -13.07
C LEU A 469 3.00 9.22 -14.22
N LEU A 470 2.65 9.68 -15.41
CA LEU A 470 2.76 8.87 -16.63
C LEU A 470 4.24 8.65 -16.96
N ARG A 471 4.63 7.39 -17.15
CA ARG A 471 5.98 7.00 -17.59
C ARG A 471 6.25 7.47 -19.02
N GLN A 472 7.48 7.90 -19.28
CA GLN A 472 7.90 8.52 -20.54
C GLN A 472 9.32 8.13 -20.89
N GLY A 473 9.67 8.16 -22.18
CA GLY A 473 11.04 7.88 -22.63
C GLY A 473 11.34 6.40 -22.87
N GLU A 474 12.61 6.05 -22.80
CA GLU A 474 13.14 4.75 -23.21
C GLU A 474 13.15 3.75 -22.04
N PHE A 475 12.73 2.52 -22.32
CA PHE A 475 12.74 1.42 -21.36
C PHE A 475 13.36 0.18 -21.99
N ILE A 476 14.29 -0.43 -21.26
CA ILE A 476 14.79 -1.78 -21.54
C ILE A 476 14.18 -2.68 -20.47
N LEU A 477 13.34 -3.61 -20.89
CA LEU A 477 12.59 -4.50 -20.00
C LEU A 477 13.05 -5.94 -20.22
N HIS A 478 13.57 -6.56 -19.17
CA HIS A 478 13.94 -7.97 -19.18
C HIS A 478 12.71 -8.84 -18.95
N MET A 479 12.49 -9.78 -19.86
CA MET A 479 11.27 -10.56 -19.96
C MET A 479 11.35 -11.86 -19.18
N TRP A 480 10.20 -12.33 -18.72
CA TRP A 480 10.03 -13.61 -18.05
C TRP A 480 9.72 -14.69 -19.07
N LYS A 481 10.42 -15.82 -18.98
CA LYS A 481 10.15 -16.99 -19.82
C LYS A 481 8.88 -17.69 -19.35
N MET A 482 7.95 -17.95 -20.27
CA MET A 482 6.80 -18.79 -19.99
C MET A 482 7.22 -20.25 -19.80
N PRO A 483 6.71 -20.94 -18.77
CA PRO A 483 6.98 -22.36 -18.60
C PRO A 483 6.46 -23.15 -19.80
N GLU A 484 7.24 -24.13 -20.25
CA GLU A 484 6.86 -25.01 -21.34
C GLU A 484 5.77 -25.95 -20.84
N LYS A 485 4.51 -25.68 -21.18
CA LYS A 485 3.37 -26.49 -20.72
C LYS A 485 3.56 -27.97 -21.08
N SER A 486 3.45 -28.87 -20.09
CA SER A 486 2.82 -30.18 -20.28
C SER A 486 1.32 -29.97 -20.57
N GLU A 487 0.66 -30.87 -21.29
CA GLU A 487 -0.65 -30.69 -21.94
C GLU A 487 -1.87 -30.35 -21.04
N ASP A 488 -1.70 -30.01 -19.76
CA ASP A 488 -2.80 -29.67 -18.86
C ASP A 488 -3.20 -28.18 -18.92
N ASN A 489 -4.51 -27.99 -19.08
CA ASN A 489 -5.19 -26.73 -19.38
C ASN A 489 -5.23 -25.73 -18.21
N SER A 490 -4.10 -25.15 -17.83
CA SER A 490 -4.08 -23.80 -17.25
C SER A 490 -3.19 -22.91 -18.12
N SER A 491 -3.79 -22.01 -18.90
CA SER A 491 -3.03 -20.86 -19.40
C SER A 491 -2.64 -20.03 -18.20
N VAL A 492 -1.37 -20.09 -17.83
CA VAL A 492 -0.78 -19.06 -16.98
C VAL A 492 -0.97 -17.75 -17.74
N ASN A 493 -1.93 -16.96 -17.27
CA ASN A 493 -2.32 -15.70 -17.87
C ASN A 493 -1.24 -14.67 -17.51
N ALA A 494 -0.36 -14.35 -18.47
CA ALA A 494 0.77 -13.44 -18.28
C ALA A 494 0.35 -12.05 -17.76
N ASP A 495 -0.89 -11.64 -18.07
CA ASP A 495 -1.57 -10.45 -17.58
C ASP A 495 -1.83 -10.47 -16.06
N LYS A 496 -1.85 -11.63 -15.41
CA LYS A 496 -2.04 -11.78 -13.95
C LYS A 496 -0.73 -11.83 -13.18
N LEU A 497 0.41 -11.87 -13.87
CA LEU A 497 1.72 -12.01 -13.25
C LEU A 497 2.35 -10.64 -12.95
N THR A 498 3.54 -10.67 -12.34
CA THR A 498 4.28 -9.49 -11.88
C THR A 498 4.46 -8.40 -12.94
N SER A 499 4.49 -7.15 -12.48
CA SER A 499 4.92 -5.96 -13.24
C SER A 499 6.40 -5.64 -13.07
N ALA A 500 7.13 -6.44 -12.31
CA ALA A 500 8.58 -6.31 -12.22
C ALA A 500 9.25 -6.89 -13.47
N THR A 501 10.32 -6.23 -13.91
CA THR A 501 11.24 -6.79 -14.90
C THR A 501 11.98 -8.00 -14.31
N ASN A 502 12.42 -8.93 -15.16
CA ASN A 502 13.24 -10.04 -14.70
C ASN A 502 14.60 -9.50 -14.19
N PRO A 503 15.02 -9.83 -12.94
CA PRO A 503 16.30 -9.35 -12.39
C PRO A 503 17.53 -10.02 -13.04
N ASP A 504 17.38 -11.20 -13.66
CA ASP A 504 18.49 -11.87 -14.34
C ASP A 504 18.70 -11.26 -15.73
N LYS A 505 19.54 -10.22 -15.81
CA LYS A 505 19.82 -9.49 -17.06
C LYS A 505 20.65 -10.29 -18.08
N ASN A 506 21.39 -11.30 -17.63
CA ASN A 506 22.37 -12.00 -18.47
C ASN A 506 21.74 -13.14 -19.27
N SER A 507 20.74 -13.82 -18.70
CA SER A 507 20.10 -14.97 -19.35
C SER A 507 18.70 -14.67 -19.93
N SER A 508 18.11 -13.53 -19.57
CA SER A 508 16.76 -13.15 -20.00
C SER A 508 16.75 -12.40 -21.32
N MET A 509 15.69 -12.62 -22.10
CA MET A 509 15.37 -11.81 -23.27
C MET A 509 15.03 -10.38 -22.84
N ALA A 510 15.53 -9.38 -23.55
CA ALA A 510 15.19 -7.98 -23.31
C ALA A 510 14.32 -7.42 -24.44
N VAL A 511 13.34 -6.58 -24.11
CA VAL A 511 12.59 -5.77 -25.08
C VAL A 511 12.88 -4.29 -24.84
N ALA A 512 13.25 -3.60 -25.91
CA ALA A 512 13.46 -2.16 -25.90
C ALA A 512 12.21 -1.45 -26.45
N ILE A 513 11.65 -0.56 -25.64
CA ILE A 513 10.49 0.26 -26.00
C ILE A 513 10.77 1.74 -25.77
N LEU A 514 10.03 2.58 -26.50
CA LEU A 514 10.04 4.02 -26.33
C LEU A 514 8.59 4.52 -26.17
N LEU A 515 8.33 5.15 -25.02
CA LEU A 515 7.10 5.90 -24.73
C LEU A 515 7.26 7.36 -25.18
N ASP A 516 6.14 8.01 -25.52
CA ASP A 516 6.15 9.44 -25.86
C ASP A 516 6.77 10.27 -24.72
N LYS A 517 7.63 11.23 -25.07
CA LYS A 517 8.25 12.18 -24.15
C LYS A 517 7.53 13.53 -24.26
N TYR A 518 7.14 14.09 -23.12
CA TYR A 518 6.46 15.38 -23.04
C TYR A 518 7.42 16.45 -22.48
N CYS A 519 7.11 17.73 -22.70
CA CYS A 519 7.93 18.85 -22.23
C CYS A 519 7.91 18.98 -20.69
N TYR A 520 6.83 18.51 -20.06
CA TYR A 520 6.62 18.55 -18.62
C TYR A 520 6.09 17.19 -18.12
N PRO A 521 6.31 16.84 -16.84
CA PRO A 521 5.70 15.67 -16.23
C PRO A 521 4.17 15.69 -16.38
N VAL A 522 3.59 14.53 -16.71
CA VAL A 522 2.15 14.35 -16.87
C VAL A 522 1.64 13.57 -15.66
N ALA A 523 0.84 14.23 -14.81
CA ALA A 523 0.35 13.66 -13.55
C ALA A 523 -1.14 13.30 -13.65
N LEU A 524 -1.50 12.12 -13.14
CA LEU A 524 -2.88 11.70 -12.93
C LEU A 524 -3.47 12.49 -11.75
N PRO A 525 -4.48 13.35 -11.97
CA PRO A 525 -5.06 14.14 -10.89
C PRO A 525 -5.76 13.27 -9.84
N LYS A 526 -5.78 13.76 -8.59
CA LYS A 526 -6.48 13.07 -7.50
C LYS A 526 -8.01 13.18 -7.60
N SER A 527 -8.50 14.36 -7.98
CA SER A 527 -9.93 14.69 -8.05
C SER A 527 -10.18 15.94 -8.90
N LYS A 528 -11.45 16.18 -9.22
CA LYS A 528 -11.96 17.50 -9.64
C LYS A 528 -12.47 18.25 -8.40
N ASP A 529 -12.19 19.55 -8.28
CA ASP A 529 -12.61 20.40 -7.15
C ASP A 529 -14.13 20.66 -7.14
N SER A 530 -14.84 20.49 -8.26
CA SER A 530 -16.30 20.64 -8.38
C SER A 530 -17.01 19.31 -8.70
N PRO A 531 -17.31 18.47 -7.69
CA PRO A 531 -18.13 17.28 -7.91
C PRO A 531 -19.61 17.60 -8.25
N ASP A 532 -20.04 18.86 -8.12
CA ASP A 532 -21.45 19.25 -8.19
C ASP A 532 -21.94 19.64 -9.61
N SER A 533 -21.07 19.85 -10.58
CA SER A 533 -21.45 20.50 -11.86
C SER A 533 -21.69 19.57 -13.06
N GLU A 534 -21.49 18.25 -12.94
CA GLU A 534 -21.73 17.28 -14.03
C GLU A 534 -22.77 16.21 -13.68
N MET A 535 -23.65 16.45 -12.70
CA MET A 535 -24.83 15.61 -12.45
C MET A 535 -26.02 16.01 -13.35
N GLU A 536 -25.84 16.02 -14.68
CA GLU A 536 -26.99 15.96 -15.62
C GLU A 536 -27.67 14.56 -15.64
N GLY A 537 -27.31 13.68 -14.70
CA GLY A 537 -27.82 12.32 -14.56
C GLY A 537 -28.91 12.09 -13.51
N GLU A 538 -29.38 13.11 -12.78
CA GLU A 538 -30.60 13.00 -11.95
C GLU A 538 -31.89 13.02 -12.79
N ARG A 539 -31.85 12.46 -14.01
CA ARG A 539 -33.06 12.16 -14.78
C ARG A 539 -33.72 10.93 -14.19
N GLY A 540 -34.44 11.13 -13.08
CA GLY A 540 -35.44 10.22 -12.54
C GLY A 540 -34.88 8.90 -12.01
N GLN A 541 -35.04 8.65 -10.72
CA GLN A 541 -35.02 7.29 -10.19
C GLN A 541 -36.14 6.50 -10.87
N ARG A 542 -35.88 5.93 -12.05
CA ARG A 542 -36.77 4.93 -12.64
C ARG A 542 -36.66 3.71 -11.74
N GLU A 543 -37.75 3.43 -11.04
CA GLU A 543 -37.87 2.18 -10.29
C GLU A 543 -37.57 1.01 -11.23
N MET A 544 -36.70 0.11 -10.78
CA MET A 544 -36.31 -1.05 -11.56
C MET A 544 -37.55 -1.95 -11.79
N PRO A 545 -37.94 -2.22 -13.04
CA PRO A 545 -39.04 -3.12 -13.35
C PRO A 545 -38.85 -4.49 -12.69
N ASN A 546 -39.95 -5.13 -12.26
CA ASN A 546 -39.90 -6.39 -11.51
C ASN A 546 -39.15 -7.52 -12.23
N HIS A 547 -39.22 -7.60 -13.56
CA HIS A 547 -38.48 -8.61 -14.33
C HIS A 547 -36.97 -8.36 -14.30
N LEU A 548 -36.55 -7.09 -14.43
CA LEU A 548 -35.14 -6.70 -14.30
C LEU A 548 -34.64 -6.86 -12.87
N ARG A 549 -35.49 -6.65 -11.86
CA ARG A 549 -35.14 -6.90 -10.45
C ARG A 549 -34.80 -8.36 -10.19
N LYS A 550 -35.61 -9.29 -10.72
CA LYS A 550 -35.33 -10.73 -10.61
C LYS A 550 -34.02 -11.10 -11.31
N GLN A 551 -33.77 -10.56 -12.51
CA GLN A 551 -32.52 -10.78 -13.22
C GLN A 551 -31.32 -10.20 -12.44
N PHE A 552 -31.45 -9.00 -11.90
CA PHE A 552 -30.44 -8.35 -11.07
C PHE A 552 -30.07 -9.17 -9.83
N GLU A 553 -31.06 -9.66 -9.10
CA GLU A 553 -30.87 -10.53 -7.93
C GLU A 553 -30.19 -11.86 -8.32
N GLN A 554 -30.57 -12.44 -9.46
CA GLN A 554 -29.92 -13.64 -10.00
C GLN A 554 -28.45 -13.39 -10.34
N ILE A 555 -28.14 -12.25 -10.98
CA ILE A 555 -26.75 -11.88 -11.31
C ILE A 555 -25.91 -11.75 -10.03
N ILE A 556 -26.42 -11.08 -8.99
CA ILE A 556 -25.71 -10.92 -7.72
C ILE A 556 -25.48 -12.27 -7.03
N ALA A 557 -26.45 -13.18 -7.10
CA ALA A 557 -26.35 -14.49 -6.48
C ALA A 557 -25.42 -15.47 -7.22
N THR A 558 -24.95 -15.14 -8.43
CA THR A 558 -24.03 -16.00 -9.19
C THR A 558 -22.66 -16.09 -8.51
N ASP A 559 -22.00 -17.23 -8.71
CA ASP A 559 -20.63 -17.45 -8.25
C ASP A 559 -19.67 -16.33 -8.69
N PRO A 560 -18.69 -15.91 -7.86
CA PRO A 560 -17.69 -14.92 -8.23
C PRO A 560 -17.01 -15.14 -9.59
N LEU A 561 -16.72 -16.40 -9.94
CA LEU A 561 -16.05 -16.79 -11.19
C LEU A 561 -16.99 -16.81 -12.40
N HIS A 562 -18.32 -16.70 -12.18
CA HIS A 562 -19.27 -16.63 -13.28
C HIS A 562 -19.05 -15.36 -14.11
N PRO A 563 -18.69 -15.48 -15.41
CA PRO A 563 -18.44 -14.33 -16.26
C PRO A 563 -19.74 -13.55 -16.51
N LEU A 564 -19.67 -12.23 -16.40
CA LEU A 564 -20.80 -11.36 -16.72
C LEU A 564 -20.93 -11.15 -18.22
N SER A 565 -22.13 -11.34 -18.76
CA SER A 565 -22.43 -10.97 -20.14
C SER A 565 -22.41 -9.45 -20.35
N SER A 566 -22.34 -8.99 -21.59
CA SER A 566 -22.40 -7.56 -21.91
C SER A 566 -23.71 -6.93 -21.42
N GLU A 567 -24.83 -7.66 -21.52
CA GLU A 567 -26.15 -7.23 -21.05
C GLU A 567 -26.20 -7.09 -19.52
N ASP A 568 -25.62 -8.06 -18.80
CA ASP A 568 -25.53 -7.99 -17.32
C ASP A 568 -24.72 -6.77 -16.87
N LYS A 569 -23.61 -6.49 -17.56
CA LYS A 569 -22.76 -5.32 -17.26
C LYS A 569 -23.51 -4.02 -17.51
N GLU A 570 -24.26 -3.92 -18.60
CA GLU A 570 -25.07 -2.74 -18.89
C GLU A 570 -26.19 -2.54 -17.87
N LEU A 571 -26.85 -3.63 -17.45
CA LEU A 571 -27.87 -3.59 -16.42
C LEU A 571 -27.30 -3.11 -15.07
N LEU A 572 -26.18 -3.66 -14.63
CA LEU A 572 -25.49 -3.28 -13.38
C LEU A 572 -25.04 -1.81 -13.42
N TRP A 573 -24.49 -1.35 -14.55
CA TRP A 573 -24.08 0.05 -14.73
C TRP A 573 -25.28 1.02 -14.73
N HIS A 574 -26.38 0.63 -15.38
CA HIS A 574 -27.60 1.42 -15.42
C HIS A 574 -28.21 1.57 -14.02
N PHE A 575 -28.31 0.47 -13.26
CA PHE A 575 -28.83 0.43 -11.88
C PHE A 575 -27.72 0.47 -10.82
N ARG A 576 -26.62 1.18 -11.08
CA ARG A 576 -25.47 1.29 -10.16
C ARG A 576 -25.83 1.78 -8.75
N GLN A 577 -26.85 2.62 -8.63
CA GLN A 577 -27.34 3.09 -7.32
C GLN A 577 -27.99 1.96 -6.51
N GLU A 578 -28.68 1.01 -7.16
CA GLU A 578 -29.21 -0.19 -6.50
C GLU A 578 -28.07 -1.12 -6.07
N CYS A 579 -27.00 -1.23 -6.88
CA CYS A 579 -25.81 -2.00 -6.49
C CYS A 579 -25.18 -1.46 -5.20
N MET A 580 -25.15 -0.15 -5.01
CA MET A 580 -24.59 0.47 -3.79
C MET A 580 -25.38 0.13 -2.52
N LYS A 581 -26.63 -0.35 -2.63
CA LYS A 581 -27.48 -0.72 -1.48
C LYS A 581 -27.13 -2.07 -0.85
N ASP A 582 -26.47 -2.96 -1.58
CA ASP A 582 -26.06 -4.27 -1.09
C ASP A 582 -24.56 -4.50 -1.34
N PRO A 583 -23.72 -4.60 -0.29
CA PRO A 583 -22.30 -4.91 -0.42
C PRO A 583 -21.99 -6.12 -1.32
N LYS A 584 -22.85 -7.14 -1.34
CA LYS A 584 -22.64 -8.35 -2.16
C LYS A 584 -22.67 -8.06 -3.67
N ALA A 585 -23.32 -6.98 -4.09
CA ALA A 585 -23.36 -6.58 -5.49
C ALA A 585 -22.06 -5.90 -5.97
N TYR A 586 -21.18 -5.48 -5.06
CA TYR A 586 -20.05 -4.59 -5.38
C TYR A 586 -19.07 -5.24 -6.35
N PRO A 587 -18.61 -6.50 -6.17
CA PRO A 587 -17.68 -7.12 -7.10
C PRO A 587 -18.24 -7.20 -8.52
N LYS A 588 -19.53 -7.56 -8.66
CA LYS A 588 -20.21 -7.63 -9.97
C LYS A 588 -20.36 -6.24 -10.60
N PHE A 589 -20.78 -5.24 -9.81
CA PHE A 589 -20.84 -3.85 -10.26
C PHE A 589 -19.48 -3.33 -10.72
N LEU A 590 -18.42 -3.50 -9.93
CA LEU A 590 -17.07 -3.04 -10.26
C LEU A 590 -16.50 -3.75 -11.50
N SER A 591 -16.90 -5.01 -11.72
CA SER A 591 -16.59 -5.77 -12.94
C SER A 591 -17.36 -5.29 -14.19
N SER A 592 -18.44 -4.52 -14.00
CA SER A 592 -19.21 -3.90 -15.08
C SER A 592 -18.69 -2.54 -15.52
N VAL A 593 -17.89 -1.87 -14.67
CA VAL A 593 -17.35 -0.54 -14.92
C VAL A 593 -16.43 -0.57 -16.14
N LYS A 594 -16.60 0.39 -17.04
CA LYS A 594 -15.72 0.59 -18.19
C LYS A 594 -14.51 1.43 -17.75
N TRP A 595 -13.49 0.78 -17.19
CA TRP A 595 -12.33 1.46 -16.58
C TRP A 595 -11.50 2.28 -17.58
N GLY A 596 -11.53 1.95 -18.88
CA GLY A 596 -10.93 2.75 -19.96
C GLY A 596 -11.75 3.97 -20.38
N LYS A 597 -12.58 4.54 -19.48
CA LYS A 597 -13.32 5.78 -19.68
C LYS A 597 -13.25 6.62 -18.41
N GLN A 598 -12.61 7.78 -18.49
CA GLN A 598 -12.40 8.65 -17.33
C GLN A 598 -13.71 9.00 -16.60
N GLU A 599 -14.78 9.29 -17.34
CA GLU A 599 -16.10 9.64 -16.78
C GLU A 599 -16.70 8.49 -15.95
N ALA A 600 -16.57 7.25 -16.42
CA ALA A 600 -17.10 6.09 -15.70
C ALA A 600 -16.31 5.81 -14.41
N VAL A 601 -15.00 6.01 -14.45
CA VAL A 601 -14.12 5.91 -13.27
C VAL A 601 -14.49 6.99 -12.25
N ALA A 602 -14.64 8.24 -12.68
CA ALA A 602 -15.02 9.35 -11.82
C ALA A 602 -16.37 9.12 -11.12
N ILE A 603 -17.40 8.69 -11.87
CA ILE A 603 -18.71 8.34 -11.30
C ILE A 603 -18.57 7.23 -10.24
N THR A 604 -17.78 6.20 -10.54
CA THR A 604 -17.56 5.07 -9.63
C THR A 604 -16.87 5.52 -8.34
N HIS A 605 -15.80 6.32 -8.44
CA HIS A 605 -15.10 6.87 -7.28
C HIS A 605 -16.01 7.74 -6.41
N CYS A 606 -16.84 8.61 -7.00
CA CYS A 606 -17.82 9.40 -6.28
C CYS A 606 -18.85 8.53 -5.53
N LEU A 607 -19.32 7.43 -6.14
CA LEU A 607 -20.25 6.50 -5.50
C LEU A 607 -19.61 5.80 -4.29
N LEU A 608 -18.36 5.34 -4.44
CA LEU A 608 -17.62 4.67 -3.38
C LEU A 608 -17.32 5.63 -2.21
N GLU A 609 -16.97 6.90 -2.50
CA GLU A 609 -16.71 7.90 -1.47
C GLU A 609 -17.95 8.25 -0.64
N ARG A 610 -19.12 8.34 -1.31
CA ARG A 610 -20.42 8.64 -0.67
C ARG A 610 -21.04 7.41 0.00
N CYS A 611 -20.50 6.22 -0.23
CA CYS A 611 -21.07 5.01 0.31
C CYS A 611 -20.93 4.95 1.84
N THR A 612 -22.07 4.81 2.52
CA THR A 612 -22.13 4.58 3.97
C THR A 612 -22.56 3.16 4.33
N ILE A 613 -23.11 2.42 3.37
CA ILE A 613 -23.66 1.08 3.56
C ILE A 613 -22.54 0.07 3.74
N TRP A 614 -21.51 0.13 2.89
CA TRP A 614 -20.29 -0.68 3.05
C TRP A 614 -19.67 -0.51 4.44
N ASP A 615 -19.45 0.74 4.86
CA ASP A 615 -18.86 1.07 6.15
C ASP A 615 -19.68 0.50 7.32
N ARG A 616 -21.03 0.54 7.24
CA ARG A 616 -21.94 0.10 8.32
C ARG A 616 -22.25 -1.39 8.34
N SER A 617 -22.09 -2.09 7.21
CA SER A 617 -22.37 -3.53 7.11
C SER A 617 -21.49 -4.36 8.07
N SER A 618 -21.90 -5.60 8.37
CA SER A 618 -20.98 -6.53 9.04
C SER A 618 -19.78 -6.84 8.13
N LEU A 619 -18.63 -7.12 8.73
CA LEU A 619 -17.46 -7.54 7.97
C LEU A 619 -17.71 -8.92 7.35
N ASP A 620 -17.64 -8.99 6.03
CA ASP A 620 -17.53 -10.23 5.27
C ASP A 620 -16.10 -10.31 4.72
N VAL A 621 -15.27 -11.17 5.32
CA VAL A 621 -13.85 -11.30 4.99
C VAL A 621 -13.67 -11.81 3.56
N GLY A 622 -14.52 -12.74 3.12
CA GLY A 622 -14.44 -13.30 1.76
C GLY A 622 -14.70 -12.22 0.71
N LEU A 623 -15.72 -11.39 0.95
CA LEU A 623 -16.05 -10.26 0.07
C LEU A 623 -14.94 -9.21 0.02
N ALA A 624 -14.36 -8.85 1.17
CA ALA A 624 -13.27 -7.89 1.23
C ALA A 624 -11.99 -8.41 0.55
N LEU A 625 -11.63 -9.68 0.78
CA LEU A 625 -10.50 -10.34 0.10
C LEU A 625 -10.73 -10.44 -1.41
N GLN A 626 -11.97 -10.68 -1.86
CA GLN A 626 -12.30 -10.67 -3.29
C GLN A 626 -11.95 -9.31 -3.93
N LEU A 627 -12.24 -8.20 -3.26
CA LEU A 627 -11.90 -6.86 -3.77
C LEU A 627 -10.39 -6.54 -3.75
N LEU A 628 -9.57 -7.39 -3.14
CA LEU A 628 -8.11 -7.33 -3.16
C LEU A 628 -7.48 -8.28 -4.18
N ASP A 629 -8.28 -9.05 -4.91
CA ASP A 629 -7.79 -9.97 -5.91
C ASP A 629 -7.23 -9.25 -7.17
N CYS A 630 -6.67 -10.04 -8.09
CA CYS A 630 -6.08 -9.52 -9.33
C CYS A 630 -7.11 -8.94 -10.34
N HIS A 631 -8.41 -9.19 -10.17
CA HIS A 631 -9.45 -8.59 -11.03
C HIS A 631 -9.65 -7.10 -10.70
N PHE A 632 -9.38 -6.68 -9.46
CA PHE A 632 -9.57 -5.31 -9.00
C PHE A 632 -8.21 -4.62 -8.76
N SER A 633 -7.77 -3.81 -9.72
CA SER A 633 -6.51 -3.03 -9.61
C SER A 633 -6.71 -1.57 -9.15
N ASP A 634 -7.95 -1.11 -9.01
CA ASP A 634 -8.24 0.27 -8.65
C ASP A 634 -7.88 0.55 -7.17
N GLU A 635 -7.16 1.65 -6.94
CA GLU A 635 -6.67 2.05 -5.62
C GLU A 635 -7.81 2.36 -4.64
N ASN A 636 -8.88 3.00 -5.08
CA ASN A 636 -10.00 3.38 -4.22
C ASN A 636 -10.80 2.15 -3.78
N VAL A 637 -11.02 1.20 -4.71
CA VAL A 637 -11.63 -0.10 -4.41
C VAL A 637 -10.80 -0.86 -3.37
N ARG A 638 -9.48 -1.01 -3.60
CA ARG A 638 -8.59 -1.71 -2.67
C ARG A 638 -8.51 -1.03 -1.31
N THR A 639 -8.43 0.31 -1.29
CA THR A 639 -8.42 1.10 -0.05
C THR A 639 -9.70 0.89 0.77
N MET A 640 -10.87 0.84 0.12
CA MET A 640 -12.14 0.54 0.78
C MET A 640 -12.16 -0.86 1.40
N ALA A 641 -11.61 -1.86 0.69
CA ALA A 641 -11.51 -3.23 1.19
C ALA A 641 -10.54 -3.33 2.39
N VAL A 642 -9.34 -2.74 2.29
CA VAL A 642 -8.36 -2.70 3.39
C VAL A 642 -8.95 -2.03 4.63
N ARG A 643 -9.63 -0.89 4.49
CA ARG A 643 -10.31 -0.21 5.62
C ARG A 643 -11.34 -1.09 6.31
N LYS A 644 -11.98 -2.01 5.57
CA LYS A 644 -12.91 -2.98 6.16
C LYS A 644 -12.16 -4.07 6.91
N LEU A 645 -11.04 -4.54 6.36
CA LEU A 645 -10.16 -5.54 6.99
C LEU A 645 -9.39 -5.00 8.19
N GLU A 646 -9.18 -3.68 8.31
CA GLU A 646 -8.63 -3.05 9.52
C GLU A 646 -9.47 -3.31 10.79
N THR A 647 -10.71 -3.83 10.66
CA THR A 647 -11.54 -4.26 11.79
C THR A 647 -11.43 -5.76 12.09
N LEU A 648 -10.54 -6.49 11.42
CA LEU A 648 -10.27 -7.90 11.74
C LEU A 648 -9.60 -8.01 13.11
N GLU A 649 -9.93 -9.09 13.81
CA GLU A 649 -9.21 -9.53 15.00
C GLU A 649 -7.97 -10.35 14.59
N ASP A 650 -6.95 -10.38 15.43
CA ASP A 650 -5.65 -10.98 15.09
C ASP A 650 -5.76 -12.49 14.74
N ASP A 651 -6.67 -13.23 15.39
CA ASP A 651 -6.97 -14.65 15.05
C ASP A 651 -7.45 -14.82 13.61
N ASP A 652 -8.35 -13.93 13.15
CA ASP A 652 -8.83 -13.95 11.76
C ASP A 652 -7.73 -13.45 10.80
N VAL A 653 -6.89 -12.46 11.18
CA VAL A 653 -5.75 -12.03 10.36
C VAL A 653 -4.78 -13.19 10.13
N LEU A 654 -4.39 -13.92 11.19
CA LEU A 654 -3.50 -15.08 11.11
C LEU A 654 -4.08 -16.18 10.22
N ARG A 655 -5.41 -16.40 10.30
CA ARG A 655 -6.10 -17.39 9.47
C ARG A 655 -6.05 -17.08 7.97
N TYR A 656 -6.10 -15.80 7.60
CA TYR A 656 -6.06 -15.35 6.20
C TYR A 656 -4.71 -14.75 5.79
N LEU A 657 -3.67 -14.87 6.63
CA LEU A 657 -2.38 -14.19 6.44
C LEU A 657 -1.74 -14.57 5.11
N LEU A 658 -1.80 -15.85 4.73
CA LEU A 658 -1.23 -16.30 3.46
C LEU A 658 -1.92 -15.62 2.27
N GLN A 659 -3.24 -15.49 2.28
CA GLN A 659 -4.00 -14.83 1.21
C GLN A 659 -3.82 -13.31 1.21
N LEU A 660 -3.51 -12.70 2.35
CA LEU A 660 -3.19 -11.27 2.45
C LEU A 660 -1.75 -10.97 1.98
N VAL A 661 -0.83 -11.92 2.17
CA VAL A 661 0.56 -11.83 1.72
C VAL A 661 0.68 -12.07 0.22
N GLN A 662 -0.13 -12.98 -0.34
CA GLN A 662 -0.27 -13.15 -1.81
C GLN A 662 -1.04 -11.98 -2.43
#